data_AF-A0AAD9LVR1-F1
#
_entry.id   AF-A0AAD9LVR1-F1
#
_cell.length_a   1.000
_cell.length_b   1.000
_cell.length_c   1.000
_cell.angle_alpha   90.00
_cell.angle_beta   90.00
_cell.angle_gamma   90.00
#
_symmetry.space_group_name_H-M   'P 1'
#
loop_
_entity.id
_entity.type
_entity.pdbx_description
1 polymer ?
#
loop_
_entity_poly.entity_id
_entity_poly.type
_entity_poly.pdbx_seq_one_letter_code
_entity_poly.pdbx_strand_id
1 'polypeptide(L)'
;MSDTEYRDPEQESDEEDEYSDEEEDDITKRTKQTIADMKTKFNGEATEETVDQFLNDHGTVVKHVGESGTFLHKIIQLVYEKTNEKSLSASNIRPLFERLVKLYPDLLRTHDQEGQTPLYRAIYLKRYTWKLVEYMLDSCEDPKCIEDALTQRCGKGESLKTCLTLAFEKDLNAKVLENLVRNATPAVMELTDGSHRTPFHYAVQYGQCTDERVEVIRLLLEKDGDIVRRHNLSGTSRPIDTFLDRKYVRKEEGRQDPVEYSVYGEHERTARAYLDLLSKERAAKMREIERERTDAKPTGSSLAYREKEPPKSGSLPPKEARGQLGGERDRGLKRTGQDREKPKYHLDPKLDETERLRQELRDKEIREHQERKAREDKRQPERIPERDGPRTMQLRDPKERLDETVGDKPKFQVNLIGADPAPNTSLKRVGTQRFDAVDVNKKEKKKNLSKRASKKPDPKVLAKNSVQILCMLKLHYMRTRSIKMATSFLYGKNIQQDIQICFDYEGLPSEIKDHVFLERFGRDSHSGIRFDEVLMYVRFPIVAVERTGRRAQKPRALGRQDMEFFFEWLYSKGVRRILKVEVDDSGKICHSDEAIQNSLDKIVVEHLDWQKTDLDPHVICQISSKAEAVGSDTPREGVLSRTKNCLREVTLKWSGNNAVLRAWSELEGLPLLQKLEVVNLNVPAQSDLYDRRDWVQDKIDEFGTRLNRNANECRNFDILLKPREPNDPQFSEASLENKRGLPNSEPPKRRQIIVLTREGKKGTEMAVSSSLPKTAGRSNPVTEHDWLVCVERFAGCMEQFWKETIDMSRELSVADSSADVRLSTAESQNMNALQNLSKDVVVALIDDGVDCCDSGFSGRVIEGKTFDYQDAGVGQYYISARGHGTEMARMIWKVCPMAAIYSIRLKTHTSPEKRQSTIDAVSAALAIEAALEKNATIISMSWTIPVPPEGSKEKVILDSVLEKACSRNVLMFCSSSDQISATKHYPSAFRRSRFFLIGAAHDDGSAYGHSGKSNDFIFPGVNVSTSGGSSLPAFLADKMSSSKEATGSSIATALAAGLAAIITYCFKASALAMATARMRQGKDYVAGSELVQPGDVEKIAEHSVLKTAFNRIGRKDNGQFIQVWDRFNPASLVLEGEGKYEDKLTCIMKLCSNLIER
;
A
#
# COMPACT_ATOMS: atom_id res chain seq x y z
N MET A 1 -26.54 -5.15 -68.12
CA MET A 1 -26.64 -4.24 -69.28
C MET A 1 -25.79 -3.03 -68.96
N SER A 2 -24.70 -2.75 -69.67
CA SER A 2 -24.14 -3.42 -70.85
C SER A 2 -22.73 -3.95 -70.59
N ASP A 3 -22.38 -5.05 -71.23
CA ASP A 3 -21.03 -5.63 -71.22
C ASP A 3 -20.18 -4.98 -72.31
N THR A 4 -18.94 -4.58 -71.98
CA THR A 4 -17.86 -4.41 -72.95
C THR A 4 -16.50 -4.60 -72.25
N GLU A 5 -15.69 -5.55 -72.71
CA GLU A 5 -14.25 -5.58 -72.38
C GLU A 5 -13.50 -4.57 -73.27
N TYR A 6 -12.47 -3.90 -72.74
CA TYR A 6 -11.18 -3.73 -73.46
C TYR A 6 -10.09 -3.04 -72.61
N ARG A 7 -8.90 -3.70 -72.57
CA ARG A 7 -7.52 -3.16 -72.43
C ARG A 7 -7.15 -2.14 -71.34
N ASP A 8 -6.16 -2.55 -70.54
CA ASP A 8 -5.06 -1.69 -70.05
C ASP A 8 -3.76 -2.02 -70.85
N PRO A 9 -3.01 -1.00 -71.31
CA PRO A 9 -1.58 -1.05 -71.70
C PRO A 9 -0.73 -0.15 -70.75
N GLU A 10 0.60 -0.25 -70.60
CA GLU A 10 1.67 -1.19 -70.97
C GLU A 10 2.30 -1.74 -69.63
N GLN A 11 3.11 -2.80 -69.51
CA GLN A 11 4.03 -3.55 -70.37
C GLN A 11 5.37 -2.87 -70.73
N GLU A 12 6.21 -2.61 -69.72
CA GLU A 12 7.67 -2.42 -69.90
C GLU A 12 8.46 -3.60 -69.30
N SER A 13 9.32 -4.19 -70.16
CA SER A 13 10.46 -5.08 -69.88
C SER A 13 10.47 -5.97 -68.62
N ASP A 14 10.25 -7.28 -68.83
CA ASP A 14 11.03 -8.30 -68.14
C ASP A 14 12.48 -8.23 -68.69
N GLU A 15 13.46 -7.86 -67.85
CA GLU A 15 14.88 -8.18 -68.08
C GLU A 15 15.34 -9.11 -66.94
N GLU A 16 15.89 -10.26 -67.32
CA GLU A 16 16.25 -11.36 -66.40
C GLU A 16 17.63 -11.11 -65.76
N ASP A 17 17.65 -10.46 -64.59
CA ASP A 17 18.85 -10.33 -63.75
C ASP A 17 19.17 -11.67 -63.04
N GLU A 18 19.78 -12.63 -63.76
CA GLU A 18 20.32 -13.90 -63.21
C GLU A 18 21.51 -13.67 -62.24
N TYR A 19 21.23 -13.18 -61.03
CA TYR A 19 22.23 -13.07 -59.95
C TYR A 19 22.53 -14.40 -59.25
N SER A 20 23.12 -15.33 -60.01
CA SER A 20 24.09 -16.36 -59.60
C SER A 20 23.95 -17.02 -58.21
N ASP A 21 23.43 -18.26 -58.19
CA ASP A 21 23.57 -19.20 -57.06
C ASP A 21 25.06 -19.45 -56.68
N GLU A 22 26.02 -19.24 -57.59
CA GLU A 22 27.43 -19.56 -57.35
C GLU A 22 28.12 -18.58 -56.37
N GLU A 23 27.65 -17.33 -56.24
CA GLU A 23 28.26 -16.35 -55.32
C GLU A 23 27.92 -16.63 -53.85
N GLU A 24 26.68 -17.03 -53.54
CA GLU A 24 26.25 -17.42 -52.19
C GLU A 24 27.06 -18.62 -51.66
N ASP A 25 27.32 -19.62 -52.52
CA ASP A 25 28.01 -20.84 -52.09
C ASP A 25 29.51 -20.60 -51.86
N ASP A 26 30.17 -19.72 -52.64
CA ASP A 26 31.55 -19.30 -52.35
C ASP A 26 31.64 -18.38 -51.12
N ILE A 27 30.72 -17.43 -50.91
CA ILE A 27 30.64 -16.64 -49.67
C ILE A 27 30.44 -17.57 -48.46
N THR A 28 29.60 -18.59 -48.60
CA THR A 28 29.36 -19.61 -47.58
C THR A 28 30.60 -20.48 -47.31
N LYS A 29 31.35 -20.85 -48.36
CA LYS A 29 32.62 -21.60 -48.28
C LYS A 29 33.73 -20.79 -47.62
N ARG A 30 33.92 -19.53 -48.03
CA ARG A 30 34.83 -18.55 -47.39
C ARG A 30 34.46 -18.34 -45.92
N THR A 31 33.17 -18.23 -45.59
CA THR A 31 32.68 -18.13 -44.20
C THR A 31 33.06 -19.36 -43.36
N LYS A 32 32.89 -20.58 -43.90
CA LYS A 32 33.29 -21.83 -43.24
C LYS A 32 34.81 -21.86 -42.97
N GLN A 33 35.63 -21.35 -43.90
CA GLN A 33 37.08 -21.24 -43.73
C GLN A 33 37.46 -20.19 -42.65
N THR A 34 36.93 -18.97 -42.71
CA THR A 34 37.16 -17.93 -41.68
C THR A 34 36.74 -18.41 -40.28
N ILE A 35 35.69 -19.21 -40.15
CA ILE A 35 35.30 -19.83 -38.87
C ILE A 35 36.30 -20.89 -38.40
N ALA A 36 36.95 -21.63 -39.30
CA ALA A 36 38.01 -22.57 -38.97
C ALA A 36 39.29 -21.84 -38.51
N ASP A 37 39.70 -20.80 -39.23
CA ASP A 37 40.88 -19.99 -38.91
C ASP A 37 40.68 -19.17 -37.62
N MET A 38 39.45 -18.74 -37.33
CA MET A 38 39.09 -18.16 -36.03
C MET A 38 39.21 -19.20 -34.89
N LYS A 39 38.77 -20.45 -35.12
CA LYS A 39 38.88 -21.55 -34.14
C LYS A 39 40.31 -22.02 -33.90
N THR A 40 41.25 -21.77 -34.82
CA THR A 40 42.68 -22.06 -34.60
C THR A 40 43.39 -20.90 -33.92
N LYS A 41 43.30 -19.68 -34.47
CA LYS A 41 43.99 -18.48 -33.94
C LYS A 41 43.52 -18.07 -32.53
N PHE A 42 42.22 -18.19 -32.21
CA PHE A 42 41.65 -17.71 -30.94
C PHE A 42 41.34 -18.82 -29.90
N ASN A 43 42.06 -19.95 -29.96
CA ASN A 43 41.95 -21.03 -28.97
C ASN A 43 42.86 -20.83 -27.73
N GLY A 44 43.57 -19.70 -27.63
CA GLY A 44 44.48 -19.32 -26.54
C GLY A 44 44.37 -17.83 -26.19
N GLU A 45 45.42 -17.26 -25.60
CA GLU A 45 45.58 -15.80 -25.51
C GLU A 45 46.03 -15.27 -26.88
N ALA A 46 45.31 -14.29 -27.43
CA ALA A 46 45.61 -13.68 -28.72
C ALA A 46 46.21 -12.28 -28.54
N THR A 47 47.24 -11.96 -29.32
CA THR A 47 47.85 -10.62 -29.38
C THR A 47 47.10 -9.69 -30.33
N GLU A 48 47.28 -8.38 -30.21
CA GLU A 48 46.78 -7.39 -31.19
C GLU A 48 47.24 -7.74 -32.62
N GLU A 49 48.50 -8.15 -32.81
CA GLU A 49 49.04 -8.63 -34.09
C GLU A 49 48.24 -9.80 -34.67
N THR A 50 47.77 -10.72 -33.82
CA THR A 50 46.91 -11.85 -34.22
C THR A 50 45.53 -11.38 -34.69
N VAL A 51 45.00 -10.31 -34.06
CA VAL A 51 43.72 -9.69 -34.41
C VAL A 51 43.83 -8.93 -35.73
N ASP A 52 44.80 -8.02 -35.86
CA ASP A 52 44.97 -7.22 -37.08
C ASP A 52 45.32 -8.12 -38.28
N GLN A 53 46.11 -9.20 -38.11
CA GLN A 53 46.34 -10.17 -39.18
C GLN A 53 45.05 -10.91 -39.58
N PHE A 54 44.23 -11.37 -38.62
CA PHE A 54 42.94 -12.00 -38.93
C PHE A 54 41.96 -11.05 -39.65
N LEU A 55 41.96 -9.76 -39.30
CA LEU A 55 41.12 -8.75 -39.95
C LEU A 55 41.59 -8.41 -41.37
N ASN A 56 42.89 -8.44 -41.63
CA ASN A 56 43.45 -8.34 -42.99
C ASN A 56 43.13 -9.59 -43.82
N ASP A 57 43.29 -10.79 -43.27
CA ASP A 57 43.06 -12.08 -43.95
C ASP A 57 41.58 -12.30 -44.34
N HIS A 58 40.62 -11.76 -43.58
CA HIS A 58 39.19 -12.08 -43.74
C HIS A 58 38.24 -10.88 -43.72
N GLY A 59 38.76 -9.65 -43.89
CA GLY A 59 37.99 -8.40 -43.73
C GLY A 59 36.77 -8.22 -44.65
N THR A 60 36.65 -9.00 -45.73
CA THR A 60 35.46 -9.05 -46.60
C THR A 60 34.33 -9.86 -45.96
N VAL A 61 34.61 -11.10 -45.56
CA VAL A 61 33.67 -12.02 -44.88
C VAL A 61 33.15 -11.41 -43.57
N VAL A 62 34.03 -10.72 -42.84
CA VAL A 62 33.71 -10.07 -41.56
C VAL A 62 32.68 -8.95 -41.68
N LYS A 63 32.71 -8.18 -42.78
CA LYS A 63 31.79 -7.06 -43.04
C LYS A 63 30.46 -7.51 -43.67
N HIS A 64 30.44 -8.67 -44.30
CA HIS A 64 29.31 -9.12 -45.09
C HIS A 64 28.05 -9.39 -44.23
N VAL A 65 26.91 -8.90 -44.71
CA VAL A 65 25.57 -9.16 -44.18
C VAL A 65 24.90 -10.10 -45.18
N GLY A 66 24.80 -11.38 -44.82
CA GLY A 66 24.04 -12.39 -45.59
C GLY A 66 22.79 -12.82 -44.83
N GLU A 67 21.90 -13.61 -45.45
CA GLU A 67 20.60 -13.97 -44.86
C GLU A 67 20.71 -14.51 -43.43
N SER A 68 21.68 -15.40 -43.20
CA SER A 68 22.01 -16.04 -41.92
C SER A 68 22.56 -15.07 -40.84
N GLY A 69 22.44 -13.77 -41.05
CA GLY A 69 22.93 -12.71 -40.17
C GLY A 69 24.44 -12.47 -40.28
N THR A 70 24.86 -11.39 -39.64
CA THR A 70 26.26 -10.92 -39.61
C THR A 70 27.22 -11.88 -38.92
N PHE A 71 28.53 -11.69 -39.16
CA PHE A 71 29.59 -12.47 -38.51
C PHE A 71 29.50 -12.46 -36.96
N LEU A 72 28.96 -11.39 -36.35
CA LEU A 72 28.69 -11.31 -34.91
C LEU A 72 27.70 -12.40 -34.45
N HIS A 73 26.58 -12.60 -35.16
CA HIS A 73 25.62 -13.68 -34.86
C HIS A 73 26.30 -15.06 -34.90
N LYS A 74 27.18 -15.27 -35.88
CA LYS A 74 27.93 -16.51 -36.08
C LYS A 74 28.93 -16.76 -34.94
N ILE A 75 29.63 -15.73 -34.44
CA ILE A 75 30.47 -15.85 -33.22
C ILE A 75 29.63 -16.19 -31.98
N ILE A 76 28.49 -15.52 -31.79
CA ILE A 76 27.60 -15.72 -30.64
C ILE A 76 27.09 -17.17 -30.59
N GLN A 77 26.65 -17.72 -31.72
CA GLN A 77 26.21 -19.10 -31.86
C GLN A 77 27.34 -20.10 -31.53
N LEU A 78 28.55 -19.88 -32.07
CA LEU A 78 29.72 -20.73 -31.81
C LEU A 78 30.15 -20.74 -30.33
N VAL A 79 30.06 -19.61 -29.65
CA VAL A 79 30.35 -19.48 -28.20
C VAL A 79 29.27 -20.18 -27.34
N TYR A 80 28.03 -20.25 -27.82
CA TYR A 80 26.94 -20.97 -27.16
C TYR A 80 27.09 -22.50 -27.28
N GLU A 81 27.34 -23.01 -28.50
CA GLU A 81 27.25 -24.45 -28.82
C GLU A 81 28.32 -25.33 -28.15
N LYS A 82 29.53 -24.79 -27.90
CA LYS A 82 30.66 -25.50 -27.28
C LYS A 82 30.91 -26.92 -27.82
N THR A 83 31.19 -27.02 -29.12
CA THR A 83 31.48 -28.28 -29.82
C THR A 83 32.83 -28.92 -29.39
N ASN A 84 32.82 -29.65 -28.27
CA ASN A 84 33.93 -30.42 -27.70
C ASN A 84 35.23 -29.61 -27.40
N GLU A 85 36.36 -30.30 -27.18
CA GLU A 85 37.53 -29.82 -26.41
C GLU A 85 38.32 -28.65 -27.02
N LYS A 86 37.97 -28.19 -28.22
CA LYS A 86 38.47 -26.93 -28.84
C LYS A 86 37.36 -25.87 -28.90
N SER A 87 36.58 -25.71 -27.82
CA SER A 87 35.46 -24.76 -27.79
C SER A 87 35.97 -23.32 -27.62
N LEU A 88 35.63 -22.44 -28.57
CA LEU A 88 35.85 -21.00 -28.43
C LEU A 88 35.26 -20.50 -27.10
N SER A 89 36.10 -19.80 -26.34
CA SER A 89 35.75 -19.17 -25.07
C SER A 89 35.49 -17.70 -25.31
N ALA A 90 34.41 -17.15 -24.74
CA ALA A 90 34.09 -15.73 -24.83
C ALA A 90 35.26 -14.83 -24.41
N SER A 91 36.09 -15.26 -23.44
CA SER A 91 37.24 -14.48 -22.99
C SER A 91 38.51 -14.65 -23.85
N ASN A 92 38.57 -15.65 -24.73
CA ASN A 92 39.68 -15.82 -25.68
C ASN A 92 39.41 -15.06 -26.98
N ILE A 93 38.15 -15.06 -27.45
CA ILE A 93 37.72 -14.29 -28.62
C ILE A 93 37.57 -12.78 -28.34
N ARG A 94 37.70 -12.37 -27.06
CA ARG A 94 37.49 -10.99 -26.60
C ARG A 94 38.21 -9.94 -27.46
N PRO A 95 39.54 -10.01 -27.71
CA PRO A 95 40.24 -8.93 -28.43
C PRO A 95 39.70 -8.71 -29.84
N LEU A 96 39.46 -9.79 -30.59
CA LEU A 96 38.81 -9.71 -31.90
C LEU A 96 37.38 -9.17 -31.78
N PHE A 97 36.60 -9.65 -30.82
CA PHE A 97 35.19 -9.27 -30.69
C PHE A 97 34.99 -7.78 -30.34
N GLU A 98 35.80 -7.25 -29.43
CA GLU A 98 35.82 -5.83 -29.07
C GLU A 98 36.30 -4.98 -30.26
N ARG A 99 37.33 -5.42 -30.98
CA ARG A 99 37.83 -4.77 -32.21
C ARG A 99 36.80 -4.76 -33.34
N LEU A 100 36.03 -5.84 -33.52
CA LEU A 100 34.95 -5.94 -34.50
C LEU A 100 33.81 -4.96 -34.21
N VAL A 101 33.37 -4.89 -32.96
CA VAL A 101 32.33 -3.93 -32.52
C VAL A 101 32.81 -2.49 -32.71
N LYS A 102 34.09 -2.19 -32.41
CA LYS A 102 34.66 -0.85 -32.59
C LYS A 102 34.85 -0.45 -34.06
N LEU A 103 35.19 -1.38 -34.95
CA LEU A 103 35.39 -1.10 -36.38
C LEU A 103 34.09 -1.06 -37.18
N TYR A 104 33.10 -1.90 -36.84
CA TYR A 104 31.86 -2.08 -37.60
C TYR A 104 30.62 -2.05 -36.67
N PRO A 105 30.37 -0.95 -35.94
CA PRO A 105 29.32 -0.89 -34.93
C PRO A 105 27.92 -1.03 -35.53
N ASP A 106 27.72 -0.64 -36.79
CA ASP A 106 26.44 -0.82 -37.52
C ASP A 106 25.98 -2.27 -37.63
N LEU A 107 26.90 -3.25 -37.55
CA LEU A 107 26.54 -4.67 -37.52
C LEU A 107 25.67 -5.03 -36.29
N LEU A 108 25.66 -4.21 -35.24
CA LEU A 108 24.75 -4.35 -34.09
C LEU A 108 23.29 -3.99 -34.43
N ARG A 109 23.05 -3.13 -35.44
CA ARG A 109 21.70 -2.75 -35.88
C ARG A 109 21.04 -3.86 -36.73
N THR A 110 21.85 -4.65 -37.44
CA THR A 110 21.39 -5.71 -38.37
C THR A 110 20.60 -6.84 -37.71
N HIS A 111 19.83 -7.59 -38.51
CA HIS A 111 19.01 -8.71 -38.05
C HIS A 111 19.45 -10.05 -38.65
N ASP A 112 19.13 -11.16 -37.97
CA ASP A 112 19.13 -12.52 -38.52
C ASP A 112 17.76 -12.95 -39.08
N GLN A 113 17.65 -14.17 -39.60
CA GLN A 113 16.41 -14.75 -40.14
C GLN A 113 15.28 -14.87 -39.08
N GLU A 114 15.59 -14.83 -37.78
CA GLU A 114 14.60 -14.80 -36.69
C GLU A 114 14.19 -13.36 -36.31
N GLY A 115 14.72 -12.34 -37.00
CA GLY A 115 14.51 -10.91 -36.75
C GLY A 115 15.31 -10.36 -35.57
N GLN A 116 16.31 -11.09 -35.08
CA GLN A 116 17.05 -10.78 -33.86
C GLN A 116 18.31 -9.98 -34.19
N THR A 117 18.68 -9.01 -33.34
CA THR A 117 19.99 -8.34 -33.39
C THR A 117 21.06 -9.19 -32.70
N PRO A 118 22.38 -8.96 -32.92
CA PRO A 118 23.43 -9.68 -32.20
C PRO A 118 23.27 -9.54 -30.68
N LEU A 119 22.87 -8.34 -30.23
CA LEU A 119 22.58 -8.03 -28.83
C LEU A 119 21.44 -8.90 -28.29
N TYR A 120 20.31 -8.97 -29.01
CA TYR A 120 19.18 -9.84 -28.64
C TYR A 120 19.59 -11.31 -28.62
N ARG A 121 20.30 -11.81 -29.65
CA ARG A 121 20.73 -13.21 -29.76
C ARG A 121 21.63 -13.62 -28.59
N ALA A 122 22.59 -12.75 -28.22
CA ALA A 122 23.49 -12.99 -27.09
C ALA A 122 22.74 -13.03 -25.75
N ILE A 123 21.73 -12.18 -25.56
CA ILE A 123 20.84 -12.17 -24.37
C ILE A 123 19.96 -13.43 -24.34
N TYR A 124 19.31 -13.78 -25.45
CA TYR A 124 18.39 -14.92 -25.58
C TYR A 124 19.03 -16.26 -25.19
N LEU A 125 20.25 -16.48 -25.68
CA LEU A 125 21.04 -17.70 -25.43
C LEU A 125 21.61 -17.77 -24.01
N LYS A 126 21.82 -16.63 -23.34
CA LYS A 126 22.34 -16.40 -21.96
C LYS A 126 23.69 -17.03 -21.60
N ARG A 127 23.83 -18.34 -21.78
CA ARG A 127 24.67 -19.29 -21.01
C ARG A 127 26.16 -18.95 -20.98
N TYR A 128 26.78 -18.84 -22.14
CA TYR A 128 28.19 -18.44 -22.31
C TYR A 128 28.33 -17.09 -23.02
N THR A 129 27.22 -16.58 -23.56
CA THR A 129 27.10 -15.39 -24.39
C THR A 129 26.94 -14.10 -23.60
N TRP A 130 26.58 -14.13 -22.31
CA TRP A 130 26.42 -12.92 -21.49
C TRP A 130 27.68 -12.04 -21.42
N LYS A 131 28.87 -12.64 -21.50
CA LYS A 131 30.14 -11.90 -21.61
C LYS A 131 30.27 -11.12 -22.92
N LEU A 132 29.72 -11.64 -24.02
CA LEU A 132 29.72 -10.94 -25.30
C LEU A 132 28.83 -9.69 -25.24
N VAL A 133 27.76 -9.71 -24.43
CA VAL A 133 26.92 -8.51 -24.17
C VAL A 133 27.73 -7.42 -23.46
N GLU A 134 28.55 -7.80 -22.47
CA GLU A 134 29.49 -6.88 -21.81
C GLU A 134 30.47 -6.27 -22.83
N TYR A 135 31.08 -7.10 -23.67
CA TYR A 135 32.02 -6.65 -24.71
C TYR A 135 31.38 -5.78 -25.81
N MET A 136 30.10 -6.00 -26.17
CA MET A 136 29.36 -5.10 -27.08
C MET A 136 29.19 -3.70 -26.49
N LEU A 137 28.76 -3.63 -25.23
CA LEU A 137 28.42 -2.37 -24.56
C LEU A 137 29.68 -1.58 -24.18
N ASP A 138 30.75 -2.26 -23.79
CA ASP A 138 31.99 -1.62 -23.34
C ASP A 138 32.91 -1.19 -24.53
N SER A 139 32.64 -1.63 -25.77
CA SER A 139 33.49 -1.36 -26.95
C SER A 139 32.87 -0.52 -28.07
N CYS A 140 31.56 -0.27 -28.04
CA CYS A 140 30.86 0.44 -29.11
C CYS A 140 30.94 1.96 -28.90
N GLU A 141 31.71 2.65 -29.74
CA GLU A 141 31.95 4.10 -29.62
C GLU A 141 30.80 4.97 -30.17
N ASP A 142 29.84 4.39 -30.91
CA ASP A 142 28.56 5.03 -31.27
C ASP A 142 27.44 4.58 -30.30
N PRO A 143 26.94 5.46 -29.40
CA PRO A 143 25.79 5.14 -28.54
C PRO A 143 24.51 4.84 -29.34
N LYS A 144 24.37 5.38 -30.56
CA LYS A 144 23.16 5.20 -31.37
C LYS A 144 23.05 3.77 -31.91
N CYS A 145 24.16 3.11 -32.24
CA CYS A 145 24.16 1.66 -32.54
C CYS A 145 23.57 0.84 -31.39
N ILE A 146 23.90 1.19 -30.14
CA ILE A 146 23.36 0.52 -28.96
C ILE A 146 21.86 0.86 -28.78
N GLU A 147 21.47 2.12 -28.94
CA GLU A 147 20.06 2.55 -28.81
C GLU A 147 19.15 1.88 -29.86
N ASP A 148 19.55 1.83 -31.13
CA ASP A 148 18.81 1.16 -32.19
C ASP A 148 18.69 -0.35 -31.91
N ALA A 149 19.80 -1.00 -31.51
CA ALA A 149 19.83 -2.43 -31.17
C ALA A 149 19.04 -2.79 -29.89
N LEU A 150 18.85 -1.84 -28.96
CA LEU A 150 17.99 -1.99 -27.78
C LEU A 150 16.51 -1.67 -28.08
N THR A 151 16.25 -0.81 -29.07
CA THR A 151 14.89 -0.41 -29.48
C THR A 151 14.15 -1.53 -30.19
N GLN A 152 14.88 -2.44 -30.86
CA GLN A 152 14.29 -3.52 -31.64
C GLN A 152 13.44 -4.50 -30.80
N ARG A 153 12.29 -4.87 -31.38
CA ARG A 153 11.34 -5.85 -30.82
C ARG A 153 11.38 -7.12 -31.66
N CYS A 154 11.65 -8.27 -31.03
CA CYS A 154 11.78 -9.55 -31.72
C CYS A 154 10.71 -10.54 -31.22
N GLY A 155 10.18 -11.38 -32.11
CA GLY A 155 9.02 -12.26 -31.85
C GLY A 155 7.69 -11.68 -32.35
N LYS A 156 6.58 -12.43 -32.21
CA LYS A 156 5.25 -12.08 -32.75
C LYS A 156 4.16 -12.31 -31.70
N GLY A 157 3.15 -11.43 -31.66
CA GLY A 157 2.05 -11.50 -30.67
C GLY A 157 2.58 -11.46 -29.23
N GLU A 158 2.00 -12.29 -28.35
CA GLU A 158 2.43 -12.40 -26.94
C GLU A 158 3.90 -12.84 -26.77
N SER A 159 4.51 -13.46 -27.80
CA SER A 159 5.92 -13.89 -27.78
C SER A 159 6.90 -12.74 -28.01
N LEU A 160 6.43 -11.54 -28.37
CA LEU A 160 7.27 -10.39 -28.66
C LEU A 160 8.00 -9.91 -27.40
N LYS A 161 9.31 -9.65 -27.51
CA LYS A 161 10.18 -9.14 -26.44
C LYS A 161 11.09 -8.03 -26.93
N THR A 162 11.46 -7.13 -26.02
CA THR A 162 12.57 -6.18 -26.18
C THR A 162 13.85 -6.76 -25.59
N CYS A 163 15.02 -6.25 -25.99
CA CYS A 163 16.31 -6.65 -25.41
C CYS A 163 16.32 -6.55 -23.87
N LEU A 164 15.75 -5.48 -23.30
CA LEU A 164 15.69 -5.27 -21.85
C LEU A 164 14.68 -6.18 -21.13
N THR A 165 13.45 -6.36 -21.66
CA THR A 165 12.47 -7.27 -21.02
C THR A 165 12.99 -8.70 -21.00
N LEU A 166 13.61 -9.15 -22.10
CA LEU A 166 14.27 -10.45 -22.17
C LEU A 166 15.47 -10.54 -21.21
N ALA A 167 16.29 -9.49 -21.07
CA ALA A 167 17.43 -9.47 -20.16
C ALA A 167 17.04 -9.69 -18.70
N PHE A 168 15.96 -9.04 -18.23
CA PHE A 168 15.42 -9.25 -16.89
C PHE A 168 14.69 -10.60 -16.75
N GLU A 169 13.88 -11.02 -17.73
CA GLU A 169 13.18 -12.32 -17.71
C GLU A 169 14.17 -13.49 -17.65
N LYS A 170 15.25 -13.43 -18.44
CA LYS A 170 16.33 -14.43 -18.46
C LYS A 170 17.23 -14.36 -17.22
N ASP A 171 17.16 -13.30 -16.41
CA ASP A 171 17.99 -13.04 -15.23
C ASP A 171 19.50 -13.07 -15.51
N LEU A 172 19.99 -12.10 -16.30
CA LEU A 172 21.42 -11.93 -16.59
C LEU A 172 22.26 -11.55 -15.36
N ASN A 173 23.59 -11.55 -15.52
CA ASN A 173 24.50 -11.03 -14.49
C ASN A 173 24.18 -9.56 -14.19
N ALA A 174 24.19 -9.18 -12.91
CA ALA A 174 23.82 -7.83 -12.48
C ALA A 174 24.67 -6.71 -13.10
N LYS A 175 25.98 -6.90 -13.33
CA LYS A 175 26.82 -5.89 -14.01
C LYS A 175 26.40 -5.68 -15.47
N VAL A 176 25.99 -6.75 -16.16
CA VAL A 176 25.47 -6.65 -17.54
C VAL A 176 24.12 -5.95 -17.56
N LEU A 177 23.24 -6.26 -16.59
CA LEU A 177 21.96 -5.56 -16.44
C LEU A 177 22.17 -4.08 -16.10
N GLU A 178 23.16 -3.75 -15.26
CA GLU A 178 23.54 -2.37 -14.96
C GLU A 178 24.05 -1.65 -16.21
N ASN A 179 24.99 -2.23 -16.97
CA ASN A 179 25.50 -1.63 -18.22
C ASN A 179 24.40 -1.46 -19.27
N LEU A 180 23.46 -2.41 -19.39
CA LEU A 180 22.27 -2.29 -20.25
C LEU A 180 21.37 -1.13 -19.80
N VAL A 181 21.08 -1.01 -18.50
CA VAL A 181 20.26 0.08 -17.94
C VAL A 181 20.97 1.43 -18.04
N ARG A 182 22.31 1.49 -17.91
CA ARG A 182 23.10 2.72 -18.09
C ARG A 182 23.03 3.24 -19.52
N ASN A 183 23.16 2.37 -20.53
CA ASN A 183 23.10 2.76 -21.94
C ASN A 183 21.67 3.02 -22.46
N ALA A 184 20.64 2.38 -21.89
CA ALA A 184 19.27 2.58 -22.34
C ALA A 184 18.73 4.02 -22.10
N THR A 185 18.09 4.59 -23.12
CA THR A 185 17.39 5.88 -23.04
C THR A 185 15.96 5.72 -22.48
N PRO A 186 15.27 6.81 -22.08
CA PRO A 186 13.90 6.73 -21.58
C PRO A 186 12.94 6.05 -22.56
N ALA A 187 13.06 6.35 -23.86
CA ALA A 187 12.25 5.75 -24.92
C ALA A 187 12.39 4.21 -24.94
N VAL A 188 13.63 3.70 -24.86
CA VAL A 188 13.94 2.26 -24.77
C VAL A 188 13.34 1.62 -23.50
N MET A 189 13.32 2.34 -22.37
CA MET A 189 12.74 1.84 -21.11
C MET A 189 11.21 1.82 -21.12
N GLU A 190 10.56 2.66 -21.92
CA GLU A 190 9.11 2.68 -22.10
C GLU A 190 8.60 1.56 -23.03
N LEU A 191 9.47 0.91 -23.79
CA LEU A 191 9.07 -0.16 -24.72
C LEU A 191 8.48 -1.36 -23.98
N THR A 192 7.21 -1.64 -24.25
CA THR A 192 6.50 -2.80 -23.74
C THR A 192 6.73 -4.06 -24.59
N ASP A 193 6.67 -5.23 -23.95
CA ASP A 193 6.62 -6.53 -24.61
C ASP A 193 5.22 -6.88 -25.15
N GLY A 194 5.08 -8.07 -25.75
CA GLY A 194 3.80 -8.59 -26.28
C GLY A 194 2.70 -8.81 -25.23
N SER A 195 3.00 -8.64 -23.94
CA SER A 195 2.05 -8.68 -22.82
C SER A 195 1.90 -7.30 -22.14
N HIS A 196 2.25 -6.23 -22.86
CA HIS A 196 2.21 -4.83 -22.42
C HIS A 196 3.10 -4.50 -21.20
N ARG A 197 4.09 -5.33 -20.85
CA ARG A 197 4.99 -5.08 -19.70
C ARG A 197 6.28 -4.40 -20.13
N THR A 198 6.66 -3.34 -19.40
CA THR A 198 7.98 -2.67 -19.54
C THR A 198 9.08 -3.47 -18.84
N PRO A 199 10.38 -3.19 -19.09
CA PRO A 199 11.50 -3.83 -18.39
C PRO A 199 11.42 -3.73 -16.87
N PHE A 200 10.87 -2.63 -16.32
CA PHE A 200 10.77 -2.43 -14.87
C PHE A 200 9.84 -3.47 -14.21
N HIS A 201 8.75 -3.86 -14.87
CA HIS A 201 7.85 -4.94 -14.41
C HIS A 201 8.56 -6.30 -14.29
N TYR A 202 9.62 -6.54 -15.08
CA TYR A 202 10.46 -7.72 -14.95
C TYR A 202 11.55 -7.55 -13.89
N ALA A 203 12.16 -6.36 -13.79
CA ALA A 203 13.21 -6.08 -12.80
C ALA A 203 12.75 -6.30 -11.34
N VAL A 204 11.48 -6.02 -11.03
CA VAL A 204 10.93 -6.11 -9.66
C VAL A 204 10.36 -7.47 -9.27
N GLN A 205 10.51 -8.54 -10.08
CA GLN A 205 9.89 -9.82 -9.76
C GLN A 205 10.48 -10.45 -8.49
N TYR A 206 9.62 -10.83 -7.52
CA TYR A 206 10.04 -11.31 -6.19
C TYR A 206 11.09 -12.43 -6.23
N GLY A 207 10.96 -13.38 -7.17
CA GLY A 207 11.89 -14.51 -7.31
C GLY A 207 13.32 -14.14 -7.73
N GLN A 208 13.57 -12.88 -8.11
CA GLN A 208 14.85 -12.35 -8.58
C GLN A 208 15.47 -11.32 -7.62
N CYS A 209 14.91 -11.12 -6.42
CA CYS A 209 15.31 -10.06 -5.48
C CYS A 209 16.62 -10.34 -4.72
N THR A 210 17.74 -10.43 -5.44
CA THR A 210 19.09 -10.47 -4.86
C THR A 210 19.60 -9.07 -4.51
N ASP A 211 20.65 -8.97 -3.69
CA ASP A 211 21.24 -7.71 -3.25
C ASP A 211 21.71 -6.86 -4.45
N GLU A 212 22.21 -7.50 -5.50
CA GLU A 212 22.63 -6.84 -6.75
C GLU A 212 21.43 -6.40 -7.61
N ARG A 213 20.29 -7.10 -7.55
CA ARG A 213 19.05 -6.64 -8.22
C ARG A 213 18.50 -5.37 -7.57
N VAL A 214 18.69 -5.17 -6.26
CA VAL A 214 18.34 -3.91 -5.57
C VAL A 214 19.16 -2.73 -6.12
N GLU A 215 20.43 -2.93 -6.49
CA GLU A 215 21.26 -1.89 -7.12
C GLU A 215 20.73 -1.50 -8.51
N VAL A 216 20.38 -2.48 -9.36
CA VAL A 216 19.80 -2.22 -10.69
C VAL A 216 18.44 -1.50 -10.58
N ILE A 217 17.63 -1.84 -9.58
CA ILE A 217 16.37 -1.12 -9.28
C ILE A 217 16.65 0.31 -8.79
N ARG A 218 17.70 0.55 -8.00
CA ARG A 218 18.09 1.90 -7.57
C ARG A 218 18.48 2.78 -8.75
N LEU A 219 19.27 2.24 -9.70
CA LEU A 219 19.65 2.94 -10.92
C LEU A 219 18.45 3.28 -11.82
N LEU A 220 17.45 2.39 -11.90
CA LEU A 220 16.19 2.68 -12.61
C LEU A 220 15.41 3.84 -11.95
N LEU A 221 15.36 3.90 -10.61
CA LEU A 221 14.72 5.01 -9.90
C LEU A 221 15.51 6.32 -10.00
N GLU A 222 16.86 6.27 -10.01
CA GLU A 222 17.69 7.45 -10.27
C GLU A 222 17.40 8.05 -11.66
N LYS A 223 17.37 7.21 -12.70
CA LYS A 223 17.01 7.63 -14.06
C LYS A 223 15.60 8.19 -14.19
N ASP A 224 14.62 7.64 -13.47
CA ASP A 224 13.27 8.24 -13.40
C ASP A 224 13.30 9.62 -12.72
N GLY A 225 14.01 9.74 -11.59
CA GLY A 225 14.22 11.01 -10.89
C GLY A 225 14.85 12.09 -11.78
N ASP A 226 15.76 11.71 -12.69
CA ASP A 226 16.34 12.63 -13.67
C ASP A 226 15.36 13.06 -14.78
N ILE A 227 14.35 12.26 -15.12
CA ILE A 227 13.27 12.69 -16.00
C ILE A 227 12.39 13.70 -15.25
N VAL A 228 11.98 13.38 -14.02
CA VAL A 228 11.15 14.26 -13.16
C VAL A 228 11.82 15.62 -12.90
N ARG A 229 13.11 15.63 -12.55
CA ARG A 229 13.87 16.88 -12.34
C ARG A 229 13.88 17.76 -13.60
N ARG A 230 14.10 17.18 -14.77
CA ARG A 230 14.08 17.92 -16.05
C ARG A 230 12.68 18.42 -16.42
N HIS A 231 11.63 17.62 -16.16
CA HIS A 231 10.24 18.05 -16.36
C HIS A 231 9.92 19.27 -15.50
N ASN A 232 10.22 19.22 -14.20
CA ASN A 232 9.94 20.32 -13.27
C ASN A 232 10.71 21.59 -13.63
N LEU A 233 11.97 21.48 -14.07
CA LEU A 233 12.77 22.62 -14.56
C LEU A 233 12.23 23.21 -15.88
N SER A 234 11.51 22.43 -16.69
CA SER A 234 10.92 22.91 -17.96
C SER A 234 9.62 23.71 -17.80
N GLY A 235 9.04 23.75 -16.59
CA GLY A 235 7.80 24.49 -16.30
C GLY A 235 6.55 23.97 -17.03
N THR A 236 6.59 22.76 -17.59
CA THR A 236 5.49 22.22 -18.40
C THR A 236 4.32 21.78 -17.52
N SER A 237 3.12 22.28 -17.82
CA SER A 237 1.86 21.96 -17.12
C SER A 237 1.25 20.60 -17.51
N ARG A 238 2.03 19.71 -18.14
CA ARG A 238 1.59 18.35 -18.49
C ARG A 238 1.75 17.42 -17.27
N PRO A 239 0.92 16.38 -17.14
CA PRO A 239 1.18 15.31 -16.17
C PRO A 239 2.53 14.64 -16.47
N ILE A 240 3.30 14.36 -15.42
CA ILE A 240 4.49 13.50 -15.52
C ILE A 240 4.04 12.07 -15.84
N ASP A 241 4.67 11.47 -16.85
CA ASP A 241 4.44 10.11 -17.32
C ASP A 241 5.78 9.54 -17.83
N THR A 242 6.19 8.37 -17.35
CA THR A 242 7.49 7.73 -17.68
C THR A 242 7.38 6.20 -17.73
N PHE A 243 8.50 5.51 -18.01
CA PHE A 243 8.62 4.05 -17.94
C PHE A 243 8.23 3.41 -16.58
N LEU A 244 8.22 4.18 -15.48
CA LEU A 244 7.78 3.77 -14.14
C LEU A 244 6.25 3.90 -13.95
N ASP A 245 5.62 4.81 -14.70
CA ASP A 245 4.18 5.10 -14.63
C ASP A 245 3.35 4.19 -15.55
N ARG A 246 4.00 3.52 -16.52
CA ARG A 246 3.37 2.48 -17.35
C ARG A 246 2.76 1.39 -16.46
N LYS A 247 1.52 1.01 -16.76
CA LYS A 247 0.80 -0.11 -16.13
C LYS A 247 0.44 -1.14 -17.20
N TYR A 248 0.20 -2.39 -16.80
CA TYR A 248 -0.28 -3.44 -17.70
C TYR A 248 -1.57 -4.10 -17.17
N VAL A 249 -2.41 -4.61 -18.07
CA VAL A 249 -3.69 -5.22 -17.73
C VAL A 249 -3.60 -6.74 -17.84
N ARG A 250 -4.12 -7.46 -16.85
CA ARG A 250 -4.11 -8.92 -16.78
C ARG A 250 -5.43 -9.48 -16.27
N LYS A 251 -5.97 -10.49 -16.94
CA LYS A 251 -7.08 -11.29 -16.41
C LYS A 251 -6.56 -12.29 -15.36
N GLU A 252 -7.15 -12.30 -14.18
CA GLU A 252 -6.85 -13.26 -13.11
C GLU A 252 -7.91 -14.38 -13.07
N GLU A 253 -7.50 -15.59 -12.66
CA GLU A 253 -8.42 -16.70 -12.45
C GLU A 253 -9.45 -16.34 -11.35
N GLY A 254 -10.73 -16.56 -11.63
CA GLY A 254 -11.82 -16.22 -10.70
C GLY A 254 -12.27 -14.75 -10.68
N ARG A 255 -11.65 -13.85 -11.45
CA ARG A 255 -12.13 -12.45 -11.61
C ARG A 255 -12.86 -12.25 -12.93
N GLN A 256 -14.00 -11.54 -12.88
CA GLN A 256 -14.75 -11.12 -14.07
C GLN A 256 -14.05 -9.96 -14.79
N ASP A 257 -13.82 -8.87 -14.06
CA ASP A 257 -13.07 -7.71 -14.54
C ASP A 257 -11.55 -8.00 -14.57
N PRO A 258 -10.81 -7.55 -15.61
CA PRO A 258 -9.36 -7.65 -15.65
C PRO A 258 -8.71 -6.64 -14.69
N VAL A 259 -7.53 -6.98 -14.19
CA VAL A 259 -6.82 -6.24 -13.15
C VAL A 259 -5.66 -5.45 -13.77
N GLU A 260 -5.58 -4.17 -13.44
CA GLU A 260 -4.47 -3.30 -13.82
C GLU A 260 -3.35 -3.36 -12.78
N TYR A 261 -2.10 -3.53 -13.22
CA TYR A 261 -0.91 -3.61 -12.37
C TYR A 261 0.11 -2.51 -12.72
N SER A 262 0.53 -1.79 -11.69
CA SER A 262 1.74 -0.95 -11.69
C SER A 262 3.00 -1.78 -11.42
N VAL A 263 4.17 -1.16 -11.50
CA VAL A 263 5.45 -1.77 -11.08
C VAL A 263 5.40 -2.17 -9.59
N TYR A 264 4.78 -1.37 -8.72
CA TYR A 264 4.58 -1.71 -7.31
C TYR A 264 3.66 -2.94 -7.13
N GLY A 265 2.48 -2.92 -7.77
CA GLY A 265 1.51 -4.01 -7.69
C GLY A 265 2.02 -5.32 -8.31
N GLU A 266 2.89 -5.26 -9.32
CA GLU A 266 3.56 -6.43 -9.90
C GLU A 266 4.54 -7.08 -8.92
N HIS A 267 5.27 -6.28 -8.12
CA HIS A 267 6.09 -6.82 -7.04
C HIS A 267 5.22 -7.54 -5.99
N GLU A 268 4.15 -6.89 -5.50
CA GLU A 268 3.23 -7.52 -4.54
C GLU A 268 2.54 -8.78 -5.09
N ARG A 269 2.16 -8.77 -6.38
CA ARG A 269 1.53 -9.91 -7.06
C ARG A 269 2.51 -11.08 -7.18
N THR A 270 3.78 -10.83 -7.55
CA THR A 270 4.80 -11.88 -7.62
C THR A 270 5.23 -12.38 -6.25
N ALA A 271 5.28 -11.52 -5.23
CA ALA A 271 5.51 -11.89 -3.84
C ALA A 271 4.41 -12.85 -3.32
N ARG A 272 3.14 -12.47 -3.47
CA ARG A 272 1.99 -13.31 -3.07
C ARG A 272 2.00 -14.67 -3.78
N ALA A 273 2.22 -14.68 -5.10
CA ALA A 273 2.28 -15.93 -5.87
C ALA A 273 3.45 -16.85 -5.45
N TYR A 274 4.62 -16.28 -5.12
CA TYR A 274 5.77 -17.06 -4.65
C TYR A 274 5.56 -17.63 -3.24
N LEU A 275 4.96 -16.85 -2.33
CA LEU A 275 4.63 -17.30 -0.97
C LEU A 275 3.53 -18.37 -0.96
N ASP A 276 2.52 -18.25 -1.82
CA ASP A 276 1.50 -19.27 -2.04
C ASP A 276 2.12 -20.58 -2.58
N LEU A 277 2.99 -20.50 -3.59
CA LEU A 277 3.74 -21.66 -4.10
C LEU A 277 4.58 -22.33 -3.00
N LEU A 278 5.28 -21.56 -2.16
CA LEU A 278 6.02 -22.09 -1.01
C LEU A 278 5.10 -22.74 0.05
N SER A 279 3.89 -22.22 0.25
CA SER A 279 2.91 -22.83 1.15
C SER A 279 2.44 -24.20 0.62
N LYS A 280 2.19 -24.28 -0.69
CA LYS A 280 1.79 -25.51 -1.41
C LYS A 280 2.93 -26.54 -1.43
N GLU A 281 4.18 -26.13 -1.68
CA GLU A 281 5.35 -27.00 -1.57
C GLU A 281 5.50 -27.59 -0.14
N ARG A 282 5.27 -26.79 0.91
CA ARG A 282 5.32 -27.25 2.31
C ARG A 282 4.20 -28.23 2.62
N ALA A 283 2.96 -27.91 2.22
CA ALA A 283 1.81 -28.78 2.43
C ALA A 283 1.93 -30.12 1.68
N ALA A 284 2.52 -30.13 0.49
CA ALA A 284 2.82 -31.36 -0.24
C ALA A 284 3.84 -32.23 0.51
N LYS A 285 4.96 -31.65 0.95
CA LYS A 285 6.00 -32.36 1.72
C LYS A 285 5.49 -32.91 3.05
N MET A 286 4.61 -32.19 3.75
CA MET A 286 3.96 -32.71 4.97
C MET A 286 3.13 -33.97 4.68
N ARG A 287 2.31 -33.96 3.61
CA ARG A 287 1.51 -35.13 3.18
C ARG A 287 2.38 -36.30 2.69
N GLU A 288 3.55 -36.01 2.15
CA GLU A 288 4.54 -37.02 1.73
C GLU A 288 5.16 -37.70 2.96
N ILE A 289 5.62 -36.91 3.95
CA ILE A 289 6.14 -37.41 5.23
C ILE A 289 5.08 -38.18 6.02
N GLU A 290 3.80 -37.77 5.96
CA GLU A 290 2.68 -38.51 6.57
C GLU A 290 2.49 -39.89 5.94
N ARG A 291 2.66 -40.02 4.61
CA ARG A 291 2.57 -41.29 3.88
C ARG A 291 3.77 -42.20 4.15
N GLU A 292 4.98 -41.66 4.10
CA GLU A 292 6.20 -42.42 4.46
C GLU A 292 6.11 -42.97 5.89
N ARG A 293 5.48 -42.22 6.82
CA ARG A 293 5.22 -42.68 8.19
C ARG A 293 4.14 -43.74 8.32
N THR A 294 3.18 -43.85 7.38
CA THR A 294 2.21 -44.95 7.37
C THR A 294 2.78 -46.23 6.76
N ASP A 295 3.68 -46.12 5.79
CA ASP A 295 4.28 -47.27 5.09
C ASP A 295 5.47 -47.88 5.85
N ALA A 296 6.13 -47.11 6.73
CA ALA A 296 7.32 -47.56 7.48
C ALA A 296 6.99 -48.40 8.73
N LYS A 297 6.67 -49.70 8.56
CA LYS A 297 6.83 -50.73 9.61
C LYS A 297 7.66 -51.94 9.14
N PRO A 298 8.50 -52.54 10.01
CA PRO A 298 9.69 -53.28 9.54
C PRO A 298 9.53 -54.81 9.44
N THR A 299 10.30 -55.39 8.52
CA THR A 299 10.71 -56.81 8.51
C THR A 299 12.07 -56.97 9.20
N GLY A 300 12.33 -57.97 10.05
CA GLY A 300 11.42 -59.00 10.57
C GLY A 300 12.13 -60.07 11.43
N SER A 301 11.43 -61.18 11.70
CA SER A 301 11.88 -62.48 12.22
C SER A 301 12.67 -62.58 13.55
N SER A 302 12.05 -63.21 14.57
CA SER A 302 12.60 -64.44 15.17
C SER A 302 11.53 -65.28 15.89
N LEU A 303 11.80 -66.59 15.91
CA LEU A 303 11.19 -67.78 16.51
C LEU A 303 10.39 -67.63 17.85
N ALA A 304 9.52 -68.56 18.27
CA ALA A 304 8.70 -69.60 17.62
C ALA A 304 7.89 -70.36 18.71
N TYR A 305 6.69 -70.89 18.40
CA TYR A 305 6.15 -72.12 19.04
C TYR A 305 5.16 -72.85 18.11
N ARG A 306 4.96 -74.15 18.32
CA ARG A 306 4.20 -75.08 17.44
C ARG A 306 2.76 -75.32 17.92
N GLU A 307 1.86 -75.54 16.95
CA GLU A 307 0.73 -76.45 17.10
C GLU A 307 0.99 -77.79 16.37
N LYS A 308 0.14 -78.80 16.61
CA LYS A 308 0.19 -80.10 15.93
C LYS A 308 -1.22 -80.70 15.78
N GLU A 309 -1.40 -81.54 14.76
CA GLU A 309 -2.69 -81.88 14.14
C GLU A 309 -3.35 -83.21 14.62
N PRO A 310 -4.56 -83.62 14.14
CA PRO A 310 -5.57 -84.37 14.92
C PRO A 310 -5.55 -85.90 14.68
N PRO A 311 -6.58 -86.67 15.13
CA PRO A 311 -7.72 -86.98 14.22
C PRO A 311 -9.09 -87.40 14.87
N LYS A 312 -10.09 -87.71 14.00
CA LYS A 312 -11.33 -88.54 14.21
C LYS A 312 -12.56 -87.89 14.92
N SER A 313 -13.83 -88.22 14.60
CA SER A 313 -14.44 -89.00 13.48
C SER A 313 -15.99 -88.96 13.40
N GLY A 314 -16.58 -89.01 12.18
CA GLY A 314 -17.95 -89.47 11.86
C GLY A 314 -19.10 -88.43 11.95
N SER A 315 -20.24 -88.54 11.23
CA SER A 315 -20.61 -89.34 10.02
C SER A 315 -21.88 -88.76 9.33
N LEU A 316 -22.17 -89.21 8.08
CA LEU A 316 -23.18 -88.74 7.10
C LEU A 316 -24.61 -89.35 7.30
N PRO A 317 -25.66 -89.07 6.45
CA PRO A 317 -26.20 -87.84 5.80
C PRO A 317 -27.74 -87.72 6.15
N PRO A 318 -28.77 -87.42 5.30
CA PRO A 318 -28.93 -86.66 4.02
C PRO A 318 -30.17 -85.68 3.94
N LYS A 319 -30.42 -85.14 2.72
CA LYS A 319 -31.69 -84.68 2.08
C LYS A 319 -32.39 -83.34 2.42
N GLU A 320 -32.43 -82.49 1.37
CA GLU A 320 -33.55 -81.64 0.86
C GLU A 320 -34.13 -80.48 1.74
N ALA A 321 -34.37 -79.26 1.23
CA ALA A 321 -34.14 -78.68 -0.11
C ALA A 321 -34.01 -77.13 -0.13
N ARG A 322 -33.40 -76.60 -1.22
CA ARG A 322 -33.40 -75.22 -1.77
C ARG A 322 -33.86 -74.03 -0.88
N GLY A 323 -32.93 -73.09 -0.63
CA GLY A 323 -33.23 -71.74 -0.10
C GLY A 323 -32.04 -70.78 -0.27
N GLN A 324 -31.84 -70.29 -1.50
CA GLN A 324 -30.66 -69.56 -2.02
C GLN A 324 -29.85 -68.65 -1.06
N LEU A 325 -28.52 -68.77 -1.18
CA LEU A 325 -27.49 -67.74 -0.96
C LEU A 325 -27.37 -67.15 0.47
N GLY A 326 -26.72 -67.92 1.34
CA GLY A 326 -25.89 -67.33 2.41
C GLY A 326 -24.63 -66.65 1.84
N GLY A 327 -23.82 -65.93 2.62
CA GLY A 327 -23.88 -65.78 4.08
C GLY A 327 -22.51 -66.07 4.70
N GLU A 328 -21.76 -65.02 5.03
CA GLU A 328 -20.48 -65.12 5.74
C GLU A 328 -20.67 -65.52 7.22
N ARG A 329 -19.78 -66.36 7.73
CA ARG A 329 -19.36 -66.52 9.16
C ARG A 329 -18.34 -67.67 9.29
N ASP A 330 -17.49 -67.77 10.32
CA ASP A 330 -17.33 -66.96 11.54
C ASP A 330 -15.87 -67.00 12.07
N ARG A 331 -15.61 -66.25 13.17
CA ARG A 331 -14.43 -66.16 14.07
C ARG A 331 -13.49 -64.96 13.83
N GLY A 332 -13.71 -63.88 14.59
CA GLY A 332 -12.74 -62.76 14.70
C GLY A 332 -13.26 -61.52 15.43
N LEU A 333 -13.39 -61.58 16.77
CA LEU A 333 -14.06 -60.56 17.61
C LEU A 333 -13.78 -59.08 17.26
N LYS A 334 -14.79 -58.40 16.71
CA LYS A 334 -15.18 -57.03 17.10
C LYS A 334 -16.64 -57.02 17.53
N ARG A 335 -16.99 -56.14 18.46
CA ARG A 335 -18.28 -56.16 19.18
C ARG A 335 -19.37 -55.39 18.44
N THR A 336 -20.48 -56.06 18.16
CA THR A 336 -21.83 -55.45 18.23
C THR A 336 -22.37 -55.63 19.66
N GLY A 337 -23.51 -55.02 20.00
CA GLY A 337 -24.03 -55.02 21.37
C GLY A 337 -25.56 -54.90 21.45
N GLN A 338 -26.02 -54.51 22.65
CA GLN A 338 -27.42 -54.44 23.11
C GLN A 338 -28.07 -55.84 23.29
N ASP A 339 -28.91 -56.08 24.31
CA ASP A 339 -29.43 -55.14 25.31
C ASP A 339 -29.74 -55.78 26.69
N ARG A 340 -30.01 -54.89 27.67
CA ARG A 340 -30.62 -55.07 29.00
C ARG A 340 -29.79 -55.54 30.21
N GLU A 341 -30.12 -54.81 31.29
CA GLU A 341 -30.17 -55.15 32.72
C GLU A 341 -28.97 -54.95 33.67
N LYS A 342 -29.31 -54.20 34.74
CA LYS A 342 -28.72 -54.13 36.11
C LYS A 342 -27.43 -53.29 36.28
N PRO A 343 -27.16 -52.75 37.49
CA PRO A 343 -28.08 -51.84 38.20
C PRO A 343 -27.38 -50.63 38.88
N LYS A 344 -28.18 -49.82 39.60
CA LYS A 344 -27.76 -48.69 40.44
C LYS A 344 -26.68 -49.04 41.49
N TYR A 345 -25.67 -48.19 41.60
CA TYR A 345 -25.14 -47.65 42.87
C TYR A 345 -24.70 -46.19 42.58
N HIS A 346 -25.56 -45.18 42.74
CA HIS A 346 -25.85 -44.43 43.97
C HIS A 346 -24.63 -43.74 44.63
N LEU A 347 -24.58 -42.42 44.45
CA LEU A 347 -24.03 -41.35 45.30
C LEU A 347 -23.05 -41.69 46.43
N ASP A 348 -21.90 -40.99 46.45
CA ASP A 348 -21.65 -40.00 47.52
C ASP A 348 -20.74 -38.84 46.98
N PRO A 349 -20.92 -37.56 47.37
CA PRO A 349 -20.14 -36.44 46.83
C PRO A 349 -19.19 -35.80 47.86
N LYS A 350 -17.87 -35.97 47.71
CA LYS A 350 -16.85 -35.14 48.40
C LYS A 350 -15.43 -35.29 47.84
N LEU A 351 -14.75 -34.14 47.72
CA LEU A 351 -13.30 -33.84 47.79
C LEU A 351 -12.81 -32.87 46.69
N ASP A 352 -13.46 -31.71 46.61
CA ASP A 352 -13.01 -30.54 45.86
C ASP A 352 -11.95 -29.75 46.66
N GLU A 353 -10.84 -30.41 47.00
CA GLU A 353 -9.76 -29.83 47.82
C GLU A 353 -8.39 -29.95 47.14
N THR A 354 -8.07 -31.09 46.52
CA THR A 354 -6.76 -31.32 45.86
C THR A 354 -6.54 -30.46 44.62
N GLU A 355 -7.59 -30.19 43.83
CA GLU A 355 -7.46 -29.30 42.66
C GLU A 355 -7.53 -27.82 43.06
N ARG A 356 -8.28 -27.46 44.12
CA ARG A 356 -8.22 -26.11 44.72
C ARG A 356 -6.81 -25.78 45.23
N LEU A 357 -6.18 -26.71 45.93
CA LEU A 357 -4.81 -26.53 46.43
C LEU A 357 -3.79 -26.36 45.29
N ARG A 358 -3.99 -27.03 44.15
CA ARG A 358 -3.20 -26.80 42.91
C ARG A 358 -3.44 -25.43 42.29
N GLN A 359 -4.64 -24.90 42.41
CA GLN A 359 -4.97 -23.55 41.94
C GLN A 359 -4.30 -22.50 42.83
N GLU A 360 -4.45 -22.60 44.16
CA GLU A 360 -3.80 -21.70 45.11
C GLU A 360 -2.27 -21.70 45.00
N LEU A 361 -1.65 -22.87 44.80
CA LEU A 361 -0.19 -22.95 44.62
C LEU A 361 0.27 -22.18 43.37
N ARG A 362 -0.44 -22.29 42.24
CA ARG A 362 -0.14 -21.53 41.01
C ARG A 362 -0.38 -20.02 41.21
N ASP A 363 -1.50 -19.65 41.83
CA ASP A 363 -1.80 -18.25 42.13
C ASP A 363 -0.85 -17.62 43.17
N LYS A 364 -0.19 -18.45 43.98
CA LYS A 364 0.88 -18.03 44.90
C LYS A 364 2.21 -17.86 44.17
N GLU A 365 2.62 -18.79 43.31
CA GLU A 365 3.83 -18.65 42.49
C GLU A 365 3.77 -17.41 41.59
N ILE A 366 2.62 -17.13 40.97
CA ILE A 366 2.40 -15.92 40.15
C ILE A 366 2.57 -14.66 41.00
N ARG A 367 2.00 -14.62 42.23
CA ARG A 367 2.15 -13.48 43.15
C ARG A 367 3.57 -13.31 43.66
N GLU A 368 4.28 -14.37 44.02
CA GLU A 368 5.70 -14.30 44.42
C GLU A 368 6.60 -13.84 43.26
N HIS A 369 6.31 -14.23 42.01
CA HIS A 369 7.04 -13.76 40.83
C HIS A 369 6.79 -12.27 40.57
N GLN A 370 5.54 -11.79 40.69
CA GLN A 370 5.20 -10.37 40.59
C GLN A 370 5.83 -9.54 41.71
N GLU A 371 5.84 -10.04 42.96
CA GLU A 371 6.52 -9.37 44.07
C GLU A 371 8.04 -9.29 43.89
N ARG A 372 8.69 -10.32 43.34
CA ARG A 372 10.14 -10.25 43.03
C ARG A 372 10.42 -9.13 42.04
N LYS A 373 9.67 -9.07 40.94
CA LYS A 373 9.76 -7.99 39.94
C LYS A 373 9.56 -6.61 40.58
N ALA A 374 8.51 -6.43 41.38
CA ALA A 374 8.23 -5.18 42.08
C ALA A 374 9.24 -4.80 43.18
N ARG A 375 10.12 -5.74 43.60
CA ARG A 375 11.26 -5.47 44.51
C ARG A 375 12.54 -5.16 43.75
N GLU A 376 12.70 -5.67 42.52
CA GLU A 376 13.80 -5.30 41.60
C GLU A 376 13.58 -3.88 41.05
N ASP A 377 12.38 -3.55 40.59
CA ASP A 377 11.99 -2.20 40.14
C ASP A 377 12.12 -1.13 41.24
N LYS A 378 12.11 -1.54 42.52
CA LYS A 378 12.31 -0.66 43.69
C LYS A 378 13.77 -0.51 44.13
N ARG A 379 14.75 -0.99 43.33
CA ARG A 379 16.19 -0.91 43.65
C ARG A 379 17.03 -0.14 42.62
N GLN A 380 16.56 1.04 42.23
CA GLN A 380 17.46 2.12 41.78
C GLN A 380 17.24 3.37 42.66
N PRO A 381 18.29 3.94 43.29
CA PRO A 381 18.14 5.05 44.22
C PRO A 381 18.22 6.42 43.51
N GLU A 382 17.15 7.21 43.62
CA GLU A 382 17.26 8.66 43.47
C GLU A 382 18.14 9.26 44.58
N ARG A 383 18.88 10.33 44.28
CA ARG A 383 19.48 11.20 45.30
C ARG A 383 18.99 12.63 45.10
N ILE A 384 18.31 13.13 46.12
CA ILE A 384 17.73 14.49 46.20
C ILE A 384 18.80 15.45 46.78
N PRO A 385 18.88 16.72 46.33
CA PRO A 385 19.84 17.70 46.85
C PRO A 385 19.39 18.37 48.15
N GLU A 386 20.36 18.82 48.97
CA GLU A 386 20.14 19.73 50.10
C GLU A 386 20.85 21.09 49.88
N ARG A 387 20.51 22.08 50.71
CA ARG A 387 20.74 23.52 50.46
C ARG A 387 21.94 24.14 51.19
N ASP A 388 22.52 25.13 50.52
CA ASP A 388 23.03 26.44 51.01
C ASP A 388 23.63 26.55 52.42
N GLY A 389 24.92 26.95 52.48
CA GLY A 389 25.54 27.47 53.71
C GLY A 389 27.04 27.80 53.59
N PRO A 390 27.43 29.03 53.19
CA PRO A 390 28.84 29.40 53.05
C PRO A 390 29.43 30.02 54.32
N ARG A 391 30.68 29.66 54.69
CA ARG A 391 31.61 30.53 55.43
C ARG A 391 33.09 30.11 55.39
N THR A 392 33.83 30.77 54.48
CA THR A 392 35.17 31.37 54.68
C THR A 392 36.38 30.57 55.21
N MET A 393 37.46 30.66 54.42
CA MET A 393 38.89 30.81 54.81
C MET A 393 39.70 29.59 55.29
N GLN A 394 41.01 29.47 54.99
CA GLN A 394 41.83 29.97 53.86
C GLN A 394 43.26 29.37 53.92
N LEU A 395 43.99 29.34 52.78
CA LEU A 395 45.46 29.17 52.67
C LEU A 395 46.00 27.75 53.05
N ARG A 396 47.17 27.27 52.58
CA ARG A 396 48.23 27.88 51.76
C ARG A 396 49.00 26.85 50.90
N ASP A 397 49.38 27.26 49.69
CA ASP A 397 50.37 26.65 48.78
C ASP A 397 51.84 26.91 49.21
N PRO A 398 52.89 26.45 48.47
CA PRO A 398 53.12 25.16 47.77
C PRO A 398 54.58 24.63 47.95
N LYS A 399 54.95 23.46 47.36
CA LYS A 399 56.14 23.27 46.46
C LYS A 399 56.61 21.81 46.15
N GLU A 400 57.22 21.67 44.96
CA GLU A 400 58.36 20.79 44.57
C GLU A 400 58.19 19.23 44.54
N ARG A 401 58.93 18.45 43.72
CA ARG A 401 59.48 18.60 42.33
C ARG A 401 60.10 17.26 41.84
N LEU A 402 60.37 17.16 40.52
CA LEU A 402 61.38 16.32 39.81
C LEU A 402 61.08 14.81 39.53
N ASP A 403 61.00 14.50 38.22
CA ASP A 403 61.90 13.64 37.41
C ASP A 403 61.92 12.08 37.43
N GLU A 404 61.93 11.53 36.19
CA GLU A 404 62.78 10.43 35.64
C GLU A 404 62.72 8.99 36.24
N THR A 405 63.29 7.91 35.64
CA THR A 405 63.57 7.45 34.24
C THR A 405 63.79 5.91 34.25
N VAL A 406 63.59 5.20 33.12
CA VAL A 406 64.24 3.89 32.76
C VAL A 406 63.95 2.67 33.72
N GLY A 407 64.12 1.39 33.37
CA GLY A 407 64.23 0.71 32.07
C GLY A 407 64.76 -0.75 32.17
N ASP A 408 64.14 -1.66 31.42
CA ASP A 408 64.53 -3.05 31.06
C ASP A 408 64.77 -4.15 32.14
N LYS A 409 65.13 -5.33 31.64
CA LYS A 409 65.21 -6.69 32.24
C LYS A 409 66.63 -6.99 32.81
N PRO A 410 67.01 -8.20 33.33
CA PRO A 410 66.31 -9.50 33.29
C PRO A 410 66.40 -10.44 34.53
N LYS A 411 65.68 -11.57 34.41
CA LYS A 411 65.93 -12.93 34.94
C LYS A 411 66.98 -13.11 36.07
N PHE A 412 66.56 -13.76 37.16
CA PHE A 412 67.20 -15.03 37.60
C PHE A 412 66.18 -15.95 38.33
N GLN A 413 66.54 -17.21 38.54
CA GLN A 413 65.66 -18.32 38.93
C GLN A 413 66.40 -19.35 39.79
N VAL A 414 65.79 -19.83 40.89
CA VAL A 414 66.22 -21.02 41.66
C VAL A 414 64.96 -21.80 42.11
N ASN A 415 65.06 -23.13 42.23
CA ASN A 415 63.94 -24.08 42.31
C ASN A 415 63.88 -24.88 43.63
N LEU A 416 62.95 -25.87 43.68
CA LEU A 416 62.72 -27.05 44.59
C LEU A 416 61.23 -27.05 45.01
N ILE A 417 60.39 -28.10 44.97
CA ILE A 417 60.37 -29.52 44.51
C ILE A 417 58.90 -29.78 44.02
N GLY A 418 58.52 -30.68 43.10
CA GLY A 418 59.25 -31.67 42.29
C GLY A 418 58.63 -33.08 42.38
N ALA A 419 57.67 -33.42 41.49
CA ALA A 419 57.00 -34.75 41.47
C ALA A 419 56.42 -35.16 40.08
N ASP A 420 57.30 -35.56 39.17
CA ASP A 420 57.34 -36.84 38.40
C ASP A 420 56.13 -37.45 37.61
N PRO A 421 56.39 -38.23 36.51
CA PRO A 421 55.73 -37.90 35.23
C PRO A 421 55.36 -39.07 34.25
N ALA A 422 54.84 -38.67 33.07
CA ALA A 422 55.01 -39.34 31.75
C ALA A 422 54.29 -40.71 31.51
N PRO A 423 54.32 -41.31 30.30
CA PRO A 423 54.76 -40.83 28.97
C PRO A 423 53.62 -40.76 27.91
N ASN A 424 53.68 -40.06 26.75
CA ASN A 424 54.71 -39.71 25.74
C ASN A 424 54.99 -40.77 24.65
N THR A 425 54.79 -40.43 23.37
CA THR A 425 55.73 -40.65 22.23
C THR A 425 55.19 -40.08 20.90
N SER A 426 56.04 -39.96 19.87
CA SER A 426 55.77 -39.12 18.68
C SER A 426 56.39 -39.62 17.36
N LEU A 427 55.78 -39.18 16.23
CA LEU A 427 56.34 -38.98 14.87
C LEU A 427 57.31 -40.02 14.26
N LYS A 428 56.87 -40.74 13.21
CA LYS A 428 57.67 -40.92 11.95
C LYS A 428 56.87 -41.42 10.73
N ARG A 429 57.58 -41.57 9.59
CA ARG A 429 57.07 -41.67 8.20
C ARG A 429 57.01 -43.11 7.65
N VAL A 430 56.03 -43.32 6.75
CA VAL A 430 56.09 -44.08 5.47
C VAL A 430 56.55 -45.56 5.49
N GLY A 431 55.57 -46.46 5.30
CA GLY A 431 55.40 -47.18 4.02
C GLY A 431 56.05 -48.56 3.81
N THR A 432 55.22 -49.57 3.51
CA THR A 432 55.57 -50.73 2.65
C THR A 432 54.28 -51.42 2.14
N GLN A 433 54.38 -52.32 1.14
CA GLN A 433 53.25 -52.88 0.39
C GLN A 433 53.13 -54.41 0.50
N ARG A 434 51.91 -54.94 0.33
CA ARG A 434 51.51 -56.07 -0.54
C ARG A 434 49.96 -56.19 -0.49
N PHE A 435 49.20 -56.18 -1.60
CA PHE A 435 49.15 -57.07 -2.78
C PHE A 435 48.67 -58.49 -2.39
N ASP A 436 47.64 -59.08 -3.02
CA ASP A 436 46.87 -58.71 -4.23
C ASP A 436 45.45 -59.34 -4.26
N ALA A 437 44.51 -58.77 -5.04
CA ALA A 437 43.47 -59.47 -5.85
C ALA A 437 42.28 -58.59 -6.36
N VAL A 438 42.35 -58.20 -7.66
CA VAL A 438 41.27 -58.19 -8.70
C VAL A 438 39.96 -57.37 -8.52
N ASP A 439 39.56 -56.70 -9.63
CA ASP A 439 38.27 -56.08 -10.01
C ASP A 439 36.98 -56.48 -9.24
N VAL A 440 36.05 -55.56 -8.96
CA VAL A 440 35.23 -54.84 -9.98
C VAL A 440 34.99 -53.37 -9.63
N ASN A 441 35.29 -52.43 -10.55
CA ASN A 441 34.82 -51.04 -10.43
C ASN A 441 34.49 -50.37 -11.78
N LYS A 442 33.30 -50.65 -12.35
CA LYS A 442 32.91 -50.07 -13.66
C LYS A 442 31.40 -49.84 -13.87
N LYS A 443 30.67 -49.27 -12.89
CA LYS A 443 29.28 -48.81 -13.14
C LYS A 443 28.77 -47.55 -12.40
N GLU A 444 29.25 -47.24 -11.19
CA GLU A 444 28.56 -46.20 -10.37
C GLU A 444 29.04 -44.75 -10.57
N LYS A 445 30.29 -44.51 -10.96
CA LYS A 445 30.84 -43.14 -11.15
C LYS A 445 30.23 -42.31 -12.30
N LYS A 446 29.18 -42.80 -12.99
CA LYS A 446 28.47 -42.07 -14.06
C LYS A 446 27.14 -41.42 -13.69
N LYS A 447 26.64 -41.55 -12.44
CA LYS A 447 25.35 -40.94 -12.04
C LYS A 447 25.41 -39.60 -11.28
N ASN A 448 26.57 -39.21 -10.72
CA ASN A 448 26.68 -38.04 -9.82
C ASN A 448 27.24 -36.75 -10.47
N LEU A 449 27.24 -36.63 -11.80
CA LEU A 449 27.76 -35.46 -12.52
C LEU A 449 26.69 -34.56 -13.18
N SER A 450 25.40 -34.89 -13.05
CA SER A 450 24.28 -34.21 -13.74
C SER A 450 23.33 -33.41 -12.84
N LYS A 451 23.71 -33.09 -11.60
CA LYS A 451 22.94 -32.21 -10.69
C LYS A 451 23.75 -31.00 -10.18
N ARG A 452 24.27 -30.18 -11.11
CA ARG A 452 24.72 -28.80 -10.82
C ARG A 452 23.68 -27.77 -11.29
N ALA A 453 22.42 -28.00 -10.91
CA ALA A 453 21.36 -27.01 -11.04
C ALA A 453 21.65 -25.78 -10.15
N SER A 454 21.12 -24.62 -10.51
CA SER A 454 21.27 -23.40 -9.72
C SER A 454 20.72 -23.59 -8.29
N LYS A 455 21.50 -23.16 -7.29
CA LYS A 455 20.93 -22.92 -5.95
C LYS A 455 19.88 -21.82 -6.12
N LYS A 456 18.61 -22.08 -5.77
CA LYS A 456 17.62 -21.01 -5.59
C LYS A 456 18.17 -20.03 -4.51
N PRO A 457 18.00 -18.71 -4.66
CA PRO A 457 18.41 -17.74 -3.64
C PRO A 457 17.69 -18.00 -2.31
N ASP A 458 18.30 -17.60 -1.19
CA ASP A 458 17.75 -17.79 0.16
C ASP A 458 16.41 -17.03 0.31
N PRO A 459 15.30 -17.70 0.67
CA PRO A 459 14.03 -17.04 0.94
C PRO A 459 14.09 -15.89 1.96
N LYS A 460 15.06 -15.90 2.90
CA LYS A 460 15.28 -14.79 3.84
C LYS A 460 15.82 -13.54 3.14
N VAL A 461 16.75 -13.71 2.19
CA VAL A 461 17.32 -12.62 1.39
C VAL A 461 16.24 -12.05 0.46
N LEU A 462 15.48 -12.92 -0.22
CA LEU A 462 14.35 -12.48 -1.04
C LEU A 462 13.33 -11.67 -0.23
N ALA A 463 12.99 -12.11 0.99
CA ALA A 463 12.06 -11.38 1.86
C ALA A 463 12.60 -10.02 2.33
N LYS A 464 13.87 -9.96 2.77
CA LYS A 464 14.55 -8.70 3.14
C LYS A 464 14.54 -7.70 1.98
N ASN A 465 14.94 -8.17 0.81
CA ASN A 465 15.10 -7.32 -0.37
C ASN A 465 13.77 -6.93 -0.99
N SER A 466 12.73 -7.76 -0.88
CA SER A 466 11.35 -7.42 -1.24
C SER A 466 10.84 -6.23 -0.42
N VAL A 467 11.02 -6.22 0.90
CA VAL A 467 10.66 -5.08 1.77
C VAL A 467 11.45 -3.83 1.38
N GLN A 468 12.75 -3.95 1.09
CA GLN A 468 13.57 -2.84 0.62
C GLN A 468 13.11 -2.28 -0.74
N ILE A 469 12.76 -3.14 -1.70
CA ILE A 469 12.27 -2.75 -3.03
C ILE A 469 10.91 -2.05 -2.92
N LEU A 470 9.98 -2.58 -2.12
CA LEU A 470 8.69 -1.94 -1.86
C LEU A 470 8.85 -0.57 -1.17
N CYS A 471 9.78 -0.46 -0.21
CA CYS A 471 10.14 0.82 0.43
C CYS A 471 10.68 1.83 -0.59
N MET A 472 11.65 1.42 -1.41
CA MET A 472 12.24 2.26 -2.46
C MET A 472 11.21 2.74 -3.49
N LEU A 473 10.37 1.82 -4.01
CA LEU A 473 9.30 2.15 -4.95
C LEU A 473 8.27 3.11 -4.33
N LYS A 474 7.79 2.82 -3.12
CA LYS A 474 6.81 3.66 -2.40
C LYS A 474 7.32 5.07 -2.18
N LEU A 475 8.52 5.21 -1.60
CA LEU A 475 9.12 6.51 -1.35
C LEU A 475 9.40 7.26 -2.66
N HIS A 476 9.76 6.57 -3.74
CA HIS A 476 9.97 7.23 -5.03
C HIS A 476 8.68 7.75 -5.65
N TYR A 477 7.63 6.94 -5.73
CA TYR A 477 6.31 7.39 -6.20
C TYR A 477 5.79 8.58 -5.37
N MET A 478 5.87 8.49 -4.03
CA MET A 478 5.40 9.55 -3.11
C MET A 478 6.25 10.83 -3.14
N ARG A 479 7.54 10.77 -3.49
CA ARG A 479 8.39 11.97 -3.65
C ARG A 479 8.28 12.64 -5.03
N THR A 480 7.84 11.93 -6.06
CA THR A 480 7.96 12.39 -7.46
C THR A 480 6.66 12.53 -8.22
N ARG A 481 5.57 11.89 -7.78
CA ARG A 481 4.27 11.89 -8.46
C ARG A 481 3.21 12.60 -7.61
N SER A 482 2.18 13.16 -8.27
CA SER A 482 1.06 13.78 -7.56
C SER A 482 0.27 12.76 -6.73
N ILE A 483 -0.43 13.23 -5.70
CA ILE A 483 -1.14 12.37 -4.72
C ILE A 483 -2.11 11.40 -5.41
N LYS A 484 -2.83 11.86 -6.45
CA LYS A 484 -3.70 11.03 -7.30
C LYS A 484 -2.94 9.87 -7.96
N MET A 485 -1.77 10.16 -8.51
CA MET A 485 -0.93 9.17 -9.20
C MET A 485 -0.29 8.19 -8.21
N ALA A 486 0.32 8.69 -7.13
CA ALA A 486 0.90 7.86 -6.07
C ALA A 486 -0.14 6.91 -5.45
N THR A 487 -1.34 7.40 -5.13
CA THR A 487 -2.46 6.56 -4.63
C THR A 487 -2.81 5.46 -5.63
N SER A 488 -2.86 5.77 -6.93
CA SER A 488 -3.21 4.78 -7.96
C SER A 488 -2.10 3.77 -8.26
N PHE A 489 -0.83 4.15 -8.15
CA PHE A 489 0.28 3.20 -8.34
C PHE A 489 0.48 2.27 -7.16
N LEU A 490 0.20 2.72 -5.94
CA LEU A 490 0.38 1.91 -4.73
C LEU A 490 -0.82 1.03 -4.40
N TYR A 491 -2.05 1.54 -4.54
CA TYR A 491 -3.28 0.85 -4.11
C TYR A 491 -4.27 0.59 -5.25
N GLY A 492 -3.91 0.88 -6.49
CA GLY A 492 -4.73 0.67 -7.68
C GLY A 492 -5.96 1.59 -7.68
N LYS A 493 -7.10 1.04 -7.26
CA LYS A 493 -8.35 1.78 -7.02
C LYS A 493 -8.66 2.03 -5.54
N ASN A 494 -7.86 1.49 -4.61
CA ASN A 494 -7.96 1.69 -3.15
C ASN A 494 -9.32 1.27 -2.54
N ILE A 495 -9.90 0.17 -3.03
CA ILE A 495 -11.30 -0.22 -2.82
C ILE A 495 -11.64 -0.67 -1.39
N GLN A 496 -10.81 -1.54 -0.82
CA GLN A 496 -11.19 -2.35 0.34
C GLN A 496 -10.68 -1.80 1.68
N GLN A 497 -9.84 -0.76 1.63
CA GLN A 497 -9.08 -0.28 2.78
C GLN A 497 -9.02 1.26 2.90
N ASP A 498 -9.50 1.99 1.88
CA ASP A 498 -9.51 3.47 1.80
C ASP A 498 -8.25 4.13 2.40
N ILE A 499 -7.08 3.62 2.02
CA ILE A 499 -5.78 4.01 2.60
C ILE A 499 -5.46 5.45 2.18
N GLN A 500 -5.36 6.34 3.15
CA GLN A 500 -4.97 7.72 2.95
C GLN A 500 -3.45 7.88 3.05
N ILE A 501 -2.89 8.69 2.15
CA ILE A 501 -1.45 9.03 2.12
C ILE A 501 -1.19 10.50 2.44
N CYS A 502 -2.18 11.21 2.97
CA CYS A 502 -2.06 12.56 3.52
C CYS A 502 -3.07 12.73 4.65
N PHE A 503 -2.83 13.71 5.52
CA PHE A 503 -3.81 14.16 6.50
C PHE A 503 -3.84 15.68 6.55
N ASP A 504 -5.00 16.26 6.33
CA ASP A 504 -5.18 17.71 6.31
C ASP A 504 -6.21 18.13 7.35
N TYR A 505 -5.84 19.03 8.26
CA TYR A 505 -6.73 19.57 9.28
C TYR A 505 -7.30 20.95 8.86
N GLU A 506 -6.89 21.51 7.72
CA GLU A 506 -7.37 22.82 7.24
C GLU A 506 -8.88 22.79 6.91
N GLY A 507 -9.68 23.47 7.74
CA GLY A 507 -11.15 23.49 7.65
C GLY A 507 -11.87 22.76 8.79
N LEU A 508 -11.15 21.99 9.63
CA LEU A 508 -11.69 21.39 10.85
C LEU A 508 -11.70 22.40 12.03
N PRO A 509 -12.46 22.13 13.12
CA PRO A 509 -12.58 23.05 14.25
C PRO A 509 -11.23 23.41 14.90
N SER A 510 -11.00 24.71 15.13
CA SER A 510 -9.78 25.24 15.77
C SER A 510 -9.64 24.86 17.25
N GLU A 511 -10.71 24.39 17.88
CA GLU A 511 -10.72 23.88 19.25
C GLU A 511 -11.46 22.54 19.26
N ILE A 512 -10.84 21.48 19.79
CA ILE A 512 -11.44 20.14 19.80
C ILE A 512 -11.07 19.34 21.07
N LYS A 513 -11.97 18.47 21.51
CA LYS A 513 -11.75 17.59 22.66
C LYS A 513 -11.11 16.28 22.22
N ASP A 514 -10.16 15.77 23.00
CA ASP A 514 -9.35 14.60 22.67
C ASP A 514 -10.17 13.37 22.27
N HIS A 515 -11.21 13.06 23.04
CA HIS A 515 -12.12 11.95 22.79
C HIS A 515 -13.02 12.16 21.56
N VAL A 516 -13.45 13.39 21.25
CA VAL A 516 -14.27 13.68 20.05
C VAL A 516 -13.43 13.48 18.78
N PHE A 517 -12.17 13.92 18.78
CA PHE A 517 -11.27 13.67 17.66
C PHE A 517 -11.00 12.17 17.47
N LEU A 518 -10.75 11.43 18.56
CA LEU A 518 -10.54 9.97 18.52
C LEU A 518 -11.82 9.19 18.15
N GLU A 519 -13.01 9.72 18.43
CA GLU A 519 -14.30 9.20 17.94
C GLU A 519 -14.44 9.38 16.43
N ARG A 520 -14.04 10.55 15.89
CA ARG A 520 -14.21 10.88 14.46
C ARG A 520 -13.24 10.13 13.56
N PHE A 521 -11.96 10.18 13.89
CA PHE A 521 -10.88 9.63 13.07
C PHE A 521 -10.40 8.25 13.54
N GLY A 522 -10.97 7.72 14.63
CA GLY A 522 -10.56 6.46 15.24
C GLY A 522 -9.21 6.54 15.95
N ARG A 523 -8.99 5.62 16.89
CA ARG A 523 -7.93 5.72 17.90
C ARG A 523 -6.60 5.05 17.48
N ASP A 524 -6.66 4.10 16.57
CA ASP A 524 -5.55 3.22 16.19
C ASP A 524 -5.64 2.81 14.71
N SER A 525 -4.70 1.97 14.26
CA SER A 525 -4.61 1.47 12.88
C SER A 525 -5.79 0.60 12.42
N HIS A 526 -6.72 0.23 13.31
CA HIS A 526 -7.84 -0.67 13.04
C HIS A 526 -9.22 0.02 13.13
N SER A 527 -9.25 1.29 13.53
CA SER A 527 -10.48 2.07 13.76
C SER A 527 -10.45 3.40 13.02
N GLY A 528 -11.55 3.81 12.39
CA GLY A 528 -11.66 5.11 11.69
C GLY A 528 -10.73 5.23 10.47
N ILE A 529 -10.20 6.44 10.22
CA ILE A 529 -9.37 6.73 9.04
C ILE A 529 -8.13 5.81 9.00
N ARG A 530 -7.81 5.24 7.84
CA ARG A 530 -6.66 4.35 7.69
C ARG A 530 -5.55 5.03 6.92
N PHE A 531 -4.35 5.03 7.47
CA PHE A 531 -3.15 5.57 6.86
C PHE A 531 -2.22 4.47 6.35
N ASP A 532 -1.37 4.82 5.40
CA ASP A 532 -0.14 4.07 5.16
C ASP A 532 0.94 4.41 6.22
N GLU A 533 1.97 3.57 6.32
CA GLU A 533 3.17 3.83 7.12
C GLU A 533 3.87 5.15 6.72
N VAL A 534 3.76 5.55 5.44
CA VAL A 534 4.31 6.79 4.90
C VAL A 534 3.19 7.74 4.46
N LEU A 535 3.21 8.98 4.98
CA LEU A 535 2.37 10.08 4.48
C LEU A 535 3.19 11.01 3.59
N MET A 536 2.61 11.45 2.47
CA MET A 536 3.16 12.50 1.60
C MET A 536 3.16 13.86 2.31
N TYR A 537 2.07 14.22 2.99
CA TYR A 537 2.04 15.39 3.85
C TYR A 537 1.10 15.25 5.05
N VAL A 538 1.38 16.02 6.10
CA VAL A 538 0.39 16.40 7.12
C VAL A 538 0.31 17.92 7.23
N ARG A 539 -0.90 18.48 7.36
CA ARG A 539 -1.13 19.93 7.56
C ARG A 539 -1.96 20.19 8.81
N PHE A 540 -1.46 21.09 9.66
CA PHE A 540 -2.18 21.58 10.84
C PHE A 540 -2.20 23.12 10.87
N PRO A 541 -3.39 23.76 10.91
CA PRO A 541 -3.52 25.17 11.25
C PRO A 541 -3.33 25.39 12.76
N ILE A 542 -3.56 26.61 13.25
CA ILE A 542 -3.63 26.89 14.69
C ILE A 542 -4.85 26.17 15.31
N VAL A 543 -4.62 24.98 15.86
CA VAL A 543 -5.62 24.15 16.58
C VAL A 543 -5.21 23.93 18.05
N ALA A 544 -6.18 23.99 18.97
CA ALA A 544 -6.03 23.65 20.38
C ALA A 544 -6.75 22.33 20.73
N VAL A 545 -6.17 21.52 21.61
CA VAL A 545 -6.73 20.22 22.01
C VAL A 545 -7.00 20.13 23.52
N GLU A 546 -8.28 20.10 23.89
CA GLU A 546 -8.71 19.81 25.27
C GLU A 546 -8.48 18.32 25.59
N ARG A 547 -7.34 18.01 26.24
CA ARG A 547 -7.06 16.67 26.79
C ARG A 547 -7.67 16.55 28.20
N THR A 548 -8.37 15.46 28.50
CA THR A 548 -9.17 15.34 29.73
C THR A 548 -8.75 14.20 30.66
N GLY A 549 -9.16 14.29 31.95
CA GLY A 549 -8.91 13.26 32.96
C GLY A 549 -7.42 12.91 33.14
N ARG A 550 -7.08 11.62 33.18
CA ARG A 550 -5.68 11.15 33.31
C ARG A 550 -4.77 11.49 32.11
N ARG A 551 -5.32 12.04 31.02
CA ARG A 551 -4.58 12.50 29.83
C ARG A 551 -4.44 14.03 29.76
N ALA A 552 -5.03 14.77 30.70
CA ALA A 552 -4.85 16.21 30.77
C ALA A 552 -3.37 16.58 30.80
N GLN A 553 -3.00 17.66 30.08
CA GLN A 553 -1.63 18.15 30.06
C GLN A 553 -1.20 18.47 31.50
N LYS A 554 -0.06 17.94 31.94
CA LYS A 554 0.58 18.45 33.16
C LYS A 554 1.00 19.90 32.88
N PRO A 555 0.75 20.87 33.77
CA PRO A 555 1.22 22.24 33.57
C PRO A 555 2.75 22.27 33.37
N ARG A 556 3.17 22.62 32.15
CA ARG A 556 4.56 22.95 31.80
C ARG A 556 4.72 24.48 31.68
N ALA A 557 5.77 24.94 31.02
CA ALA A 557 5.95 26.32 30.63
C ALA A 557 4.85 26.82 29.65
N LEU A 558 4.81 28.13 29.43
CA LEU A 558 3.75 28.89 28.72
C LEU A 558 3.51 28.55 27.23
N GLY A 559 4.16 27.53 26.67
CA GLY A 559 4.05 27.16 25.25
C GLY A 559 2.96 26.12 24.96
N ARG A 560 2.43 26.15 23.73
CA ARG A 560 1.46 25.16 23.22
C ARG A 560 2.06 23.75 23.18
N GLN A 561 1.19 22.76 23.33
CA GLN A 561 1.51 21.32 23.37
C GLN A 561 0.53 20.48 22.52
N ASP A 562 -0.31 21.14 21.71
CA ASP A 562 -1.42 20.51 20.98
C ASP A 562 -0.92 19.46 19.97
N MET A 563 0.20 19.75 19.31
CA MET A 563 0.84 18.83 18.37
C MET A 563 1.33 17.52 19.02
N GLU A 564 1.66 17.50 20.33
CA GLU A 564 2.06 16.24 20.99
C GLU A 564 0.95 15.18 20.88
N PHE A 565 -0.32 15.60 20.95
CA PHE A 565 -1.48 14.71 20.77
C PHE A 565 -1.61 14.21 19.31
N PHE A 566 -1.50 15.10 18.33
CA PHE A 566 -1.70 14.73 16.93
C PHE A 566 -0.60 13.81 16.39
N PHE A 567 0.66 14.02 16.77
CA PHE A 567 1.75 13.14 16.35
C PHE A 567 1.82 11.83 17.17
N GLU A 568 1.42 11.85 18.45
CA GLU A 568 1.16 10.61 19.23
C GLU A 568 0.06 9.76 18.56
N TRP A 569 -1.02 10.41 18.11
CA TRP A 569 -2.09 9.77 17.36
C TRP A 569 -1.60 9.22 16.01
N LEU A 570 -0.97 10.02 15.14
CA LEU A 570 -0.44 9.54 13.86
C LEU A 570 0.47 8.30 14.04
N TYR A 571 1.31 8.28 15.08
CA TYR A 571 2.13 7.12 15.41
C TYR A 571 1.30 5.89 15.83
N SER A 572 0.22 6.06 16.62
CA SER A 572 -0.71 4.98 17.00
C SER A 572 -1.60 4.50 15.84
N LYS A 573 -1.79 5.32 14.80
CA LYS A 573 -2.43 4.94 13.54
C LYS A 573 -1.53 4.10 12.62
N GLY A 574 -0.24 3.99 12.94
CA GLY A 574 0.75 3.20 12.19
C GLY A 574 1.73 4.02 11.35
N VAL A 575 1.62 5.35 11.34
CA VAL A 575 2.56 6.22 10.59
C VAL A 575 3.95 6.12 11.22
N ARG A 576 4.98 5.97 10.38
CA ARG A 576 6.41 5.98 10.77
C ARG A 576 7.23 6.99 9.99
N ARG A 577 6.75 7.46 8.84
CA ARG A 577 7.39 8.51 8.05
C ARG A 577 6.38 9.51 7.51
N ILE A 578 6.76 10.78 7.49
CA ILE A 578 6.02 11.87 6.85
C ILE A 578 6.99 12.61 5.94
N LEU A 579 6.69 12.69 4.64
CA LEU A 579 7.56 13.38 3.69
C LEU A 579 7.50 14.89 3.87
N LYS A 580 6.35 15.47 4.21
CA LYS A 580 6.21 16.90 4.56
C LYS A 580 5.33 17.14 5.79
N VAL A 581 5.83 17.90 6.75
CA VAL A 581 5.08 18.39 7.92
C VAL A 581 4.83 19.89 7.75
N GLU A 582 3.57 20.31 7.66
CA GLU A 582 3.14 21.72 7.65
C GLU A 582 2.40 22.04 8.97
N VAL A 583 2.92 22.97 9.76
CA VAL A 583 2.30 23.42 11.03
C VAL A 583 2.29 24.95 11.10
N ASP A 584 1.10 25.54 11.16
CA ASP A 584 0.95 26.95 11.50
C ASP A 584 1.11 27.17 13.01
N ASP A 585 2.27 27.72 13.37
CA ASP A 585 2.62 28.11 14.73
C ASP A 585 2.90 29.62 14.82
N SER A 586 2.32 30.41 13.91
CA SER A 586 2.48 31.87 13.83
C SER A 586 1.62 32.67 14.81
N GLY A 587 0.83 31.98 15.64
CA GLY A 587 -0.08 32.58 16.62
C GLY A 587 0.61 33.29 17.79
N LYS A 588 -0.19 33.97 18.62
CA LYS A 588 0.27 34.74 19.80
C LYS A 588 1.06 33.92 20.82
N ILE A 589 0.83 32.62 20.88
CA ILE A 589 1.57 31.64 21.67
C ILE A 589 1.94 30.53 20.69
N CYS A 590 3.24 30.29 20.53
CA CYS A 590 3.77 29.17 19.74
C CYS A 590 3.95 27.91 20.62
N HIS A 591 4.29 26.78 20.00
CA HIS A 591 4.71 25.59 20.72
C HIS A 591 6.06 25.80 21.40
N SER A 592 6.24 25.19 22.57
CA SER A 592 7.58 25.11 23.16
C SER A 592 8.47 24.19 22.34
N ASP A 593 9.77 24.47 22.31
CA ASP A 593 10.76 23.65 21.62
C ASP A 593 10.78 22.19 22.12
N GLU A 594 10.49 21.98 23.41
CA GLU A 594 10.22 20.65 24.00
C GLU A 594 9.02 19.95 23.33
N ALA A 595 7.91 20.66 23.10
CA ALA A 595 6.71 20.09 22.49
C ALA A 595 6.91 19.78 21.00
N ILE A 596 7.67 20.61 20.27
CA ILE A 596 8.07 20.34 18.88
C ILE A 596 8.92 19.06 18.83
N GLN A 597 9.92 18.94 19.71
CA GLN A 597 10.75 17.75 19.82
C GLN A 597 9.93 16.49 20.18
N ASN A 598 9.06 16.56 21.18
CA ASN A 598 8.21 15.45 21.61
C ASN A 598 7.20 15.00 20.55
N SER A 599 6.79 15.91 19.67
CA SER A 599 5.92 15.61 18.53
C SER A 599 6.67 14.85 17.44
N LEU A 600 7.94 15.20 17.18
CA LEU A 600 8.70 14.73 16.01
C LEU A 600 9.78 13.69 16.35
N ASP A 601 9.87 13.18 17.57
CA ASP A 601 10.93 12.26 18.00
C ASP A 601 10.82 10.85 17.41
N LYS A 602 9.61 10.29 17.28
CA LYS A 602 9.34 8.91 16.85
C LYS A 602 9.12 8.72 15.34
N ILE A 603 8.86 9.80 14.61
CA ILE A 603 8.48 9.76 13.18
C ILE A 603 9.64 10.32 12.34
N VAL A 604 9.93 9.66 11.21
CA VAL A 604 10.92 10.11 10.23
C VAL A 604 10.32 11.26 9.42
N VAL A 605 10.95 12.44 9.42
CA VAL A 605 10.54 13.61 8.63
C VAL A 605 11.55 13.90 7.52
N GLU A 606 11.08 14.22 6.30
CA GLU A 606 11.96 14.63 5.18
C GLU A 606 11.85 16.14 4.83
N HIS A 607 10.69 16.78 5.02
CA HIS A 607 10.50 18.23 4.95
C HIS A 607 9.79 18.74 6.20
N LEU A 608 10.44 19.63 6.96
CA LEU A 608 9.85 20.37 8.06
C LEU A 608 9.42 21.78 7.62
N ASP A 609 8.15 22.13 7.79
CA ASP A 609 7.59 23.47 7.58
C ASP A 609 6.79 23.88 8.82
N TRP A 610 7.50 24.34 9.85
CA TRP A 610 6.92 24.73 11.14
C TRP A 610 7.04 26.25 11.33
N GLN A 611 5.92 26.97 11.29
CA GLN A 611 5.92 28.45 11.18
C GLN A 611 6.18 29.21 12.50
N LYS A 612 6.97 28.61 13.39
CA LYS A 612 7.55 29.26 14.59
C LYS A 612 8.73 30.13 14.15
N THR A 613 8.65 31.43 14.45
CA THR A 613 9.74 32.38 14.17
C THR A 613 10.99 31.99 14.96
N ASP A 614 12.15 32.04 14.32
CA ASP A 614 13.47 31.76 14.89
C ASP A 614 13.54 30.40 15.62
N LEU A 615 13.00 29.35 14.99
CA LEU A 615 13.08 27.96 15.47
C LEU A 615 14.53 27.53 15.73
N ASP A 616 14.78 26.90 16.87
CA ASP A 616 16.13 26.57 17.34
C ASP A 616 16.81 25.46 16.48
N PRO A 617 18.11 25.61 16.12
CA PRO A 617 18.84 24.61 15.33
C PRO A 617 19.00 23.24 15.99
N HIS A 618 19.15 23.19 17.32
CA HIS A 618 19.34 21.94 18.06
C HIS A 618 18.06 21.09 18.04
N VAL A 619 16.88 21.72 18.17
CA VAL A 619 15.57 21.09 17.98
C VAL A 619 15.47 20.45 16.60
N ILE A 620 15.81 21.19 15.54
CA ILE A 620 15.75 20.71 14.15
C ILE A 620 16.69 19.50 13.95
N CYS A 621 17.88 19.53 14.56
CA CYS A 621 18.82 18.41 14.54
C CYS A 621 18.31 17.17 15.31
N GLN A 622 17.54 17.35 16.39
CA GLN A 622 17.00 16.27 17.23
C GLN A 622 15.69 15.63 16.73
N ILE A 623 15.11 16.12 15.64
CA ILE A 623 13.97 15.49 14.94
C ILE A 623 14.31 14.04 14.56
N SER A 624 13.32 13.15 14.69
CA SER A 624 13.41 11.70 14.43
C SER A 624 14.44 10.94 15.28
N SER A 625 14.99 11.54 16.35
CA SER A 625 16.03 10.94 17.20
C SER A 625 15.63 9.59 17.82
N LYS A 626 14.36 9.42 18.21
CA LYS A 626 13.81 8.18 18.80
C LYS A 626 13.14 7.27 17.78
N ALA A 627 13.05 7.66 16.50
CA ALA A 627 12.36 6.91 15.46
C ALA A 627 12.88 5.47 15.31
N GLU A 628 11.99 4.53 15.01
CA GLU A 628 12.35 3.16 14.70
C GLU A 628 13.10 3.08 13.37
N ALA A 629 13.93 2.05 13.17
CA ALA A 629 14.73 1.89 11.96
C ALA A 629 13.87 1.38 10.77
N VAL A 630 13.03 2.25 10.22
CA VAL A 630 12.22 1.99 9.02
C VAL A 630 13.15 1.53 7.88
N GLY A 631 12.74 0.48 7.18
CA GLY A 631 13.64 -0.41 6.45
C GLY A 631 14.61 0.24 5.46
N SER A 632 15.91 0.02 5.69
CA SER A 632 17.00 0.09 4.70
C SER A 632 17.40 1.45 4.10
N ASP A 633 17.11 2.56 4.79
CA ASP A 633 17.70 3.89 4.49
C ASP A 633 19.21 3.99 4.88
N THR A 634 19.83 2.86 5.28
CA THR A 634 21.20 2.73 5.81
C THR A 634 22.18 2.15 4.77
N PRO A 635 23.20 2.90 4.31
CA PRO A 635 24.25 2.36 3.46
C PRO A 635 25.28 1.54 4.27
N ARG A 636 25.13 0.21 4.21
CA ARG A 636 25.97 -0.84 4.84
C ARG A 636 25.99 -0.88 6.38
N GLU A 637 25.83 -2.07 6.92
CA GLU A 637 26.18 -2.37 8.32
C GLU A 637 27.68 -2.12 8.53
N GLY A 638 28.03 -1.30 9.52
CA GLY A 638 29.40 -0.88 9.82
C GLY A 638 29.60 0.63 10.00
N VAL A 639 28.68 1.47 9.52
CA VAL A 639 28.71 2.92 9.77
C VAL A 639 27.89 3.26 11.02
N LEU A 640 28.53 3.83 12.05
CA LEU A 640 27.86 4.42 13.21
C LEU A 640 27.20 5.76 12.83
N SER A 641 26.09 5.69 12.08
CA SER A 641 25.27 6.85 11.75
C SER A 641 24.70 7.45 13.05
N ARG A 642 25.27 8.57 13.50
CA ARG A 642 24.94 9.21 14.78
C ARG A 642 23.55 9.85 14.82
N THR A 643 22.93 10.10 13.68
CA THR A 643 21.62 10.75 13.57
C THR A 643 20.71 9.97 12.60
N LYS A 644 19.51 9.61 13.07
CA LYS A 644 18.44 9.03 12.22
C LYS A 644 17.69 10.08 11.40
N ASN A 645 18.01 11.36 11.63
CA ASN A 645 17.35 12.51 11.02
C ASN A 645 17.50 12.47 9.49
N CYS A 646 16.38 12.47 8.78
CA CYS A 646 16.32 12.34 7.32
C CYS A 646 15.86 13.61 6.61
N LEU A 647 15.87 14.77 7.29
CA LEU A 647 15.50 16.05 6.69
C LEU A 647 16.34 16.36 5.43
N ARG A 648 15.62 16.66 4.35
CA ARG A 648 16.11 17.13 3.05
C ARG A 648 15.79 18.60 2.83
N GLU A 649 14.63 19.02 3.29
CA GLU A 649 14.12 20.38 3.14
C GLU A 649 13.66 20.92 4.50
N VAL A 650 13.94 22.20 4.77
CA VAL A 650 13.40 22.89 5.93
C VAL A 650 12.92 24.27 5.51
N THR A 651 11.68 24.62 5.87
CA THR A 651 11.17 25.99 5.79
C THR A 651 11.36 26.66 7.14
N LEU A 652 12.10 27.77 7.16
CA LEU A 652 12.45 28.54 8.35
C LEU A 652 11.83 29.94 8.27
N LYS A 653 11.18 30.36 9.35
CA LYS A 653 10.64 31.70 9.52
C LYS A 653 11.61 32.54 10.34
N TRP A 654 12.09 33.63 9.79
CA TRP A 654 13.14 34.45 10.39
C TRP A 654 12.59 35.81 10.85
N SER A 655 13.07 36.32 11.98
CA SER A 655 12.69 37.65 12.49
C SER A 655 13.42 38.84 11.85
N GLY A 656 14.49 38.59 11.09
CA GLY A 656 15.48 39.60 10.71
C GLY A 656 16.72 39.63 11.61
N ASN A 657 16.73 38.89 12.73
CA ASN A 657 17.89 38.83 13.63
C ASN A 657 19.05 38.00 13.04
N ASN A 658 20.15 38.65 12.65
CA ASN A 658 21.36 38.01 12.11
C ASN A 658 22.02 37.00 13.08
N ALA A 659 21.76 37.07 14.40
CA ALA A 659 22.24 36.04 15.34
C ALA A 659 21.64 34.65 15.02
N VAL A 660 20.41 34.61 14.52
CA VAL A 660 19.70 33.36 14.16
C VAL A 660 20.27 32.76 12.88
N LEU A 661 20.55 33.61 11.87
CA LEU A 661 21.31 33.18 10.68
C LEU A 661 22.72 32.68 11.03
N ARG A 662 23.33 33.13 12.12
CA ARG A 662 24.61 32.57 12.60
C ARG A 662 24.40 31.18 13.19
N ALA A 663 23.51 31.03 14.17
CA ALA A 663 23.18 29.76 14.82
C ALA A 663 22.80 28.65 13.81
N TRP A 664 21.84 28.90 12.91
CA TRP A 664 21.43 27.92 11.89
C TRP A 664 22.59 27.40 11.01
N SER A 665 23.64 28.21 10.83
CA SER A 665 24.82 27.85 10.01
C SER A 665 26.01 27.32 10.80
N GLU A 666 25.95 27.25 12.13
CA GLU A 666 27.08 26.80 12.95
C GLU A 666 27.31 25.29 12.83
N LEU A 667 28.48 24.80 13.27
CA LEU A 667 28.87 23.39 13.09
C LEU A 667 27.92 22.40 13.77
N GLU A 668 27.22 22.82 14.83
CA GLU A 668 26.22 22.01 15.56
C GLU A 668 24.77 22.26 15.10
N GLY A 669 24.56 23.16 14.12
CA GLY A 669 23.27 23.46 13.51
C GLY A 669 22.99 22.65 12.24
N LEU A 670 22.35 23.28 11.26
CA LEU A 670 21.91 22.64 10.00
C LEU A 670 23.02 21.87 9.24
N PRO A 671 24.33 22.23 9.30
CA PRO A 671 25.42 21.39 8.80
C PRO A 671 25.36 19.91 9.21
N LEU A 672 24.93 19.59 10.44
CA LEU A 672 24.83 18.22 10.96
C LEU A 672 23.82 17.34 10.21
N LEU A 673 22.82 17.94 9.57
CA LEU A 673 21.75 17.24 8.86
C LEU A 673 22.30 16.64 7.56
N GLN A 674 22.93 15.47 7.59
CA GLN A 674 23.65 14.87 6.45
C GLN A 674 22.84 14.83 5.14
N LYS A 675 21.50 14.65 5.21
CA LYS A 675 20.60 14.58 4.05
C LYS A 675 20.01 15.94 3.61
N LEU A 676 20.29 17.06 4.30
CA LEU A 676 19.71 18.36 3.95
C LEU A 676 20.27 18.87 2.62
N GLU A 677 19.35 19.21 1.71
CA GLU A 677 19.54 19.65 0.32
C GLU A 677 19.04 21.10 0.11
N VAL A 678 17.95 21.50 0.78
CA VAL A 678 17.27 22.80 0.59
C VAL A 678 16.88 23.47 1.91
N VAL A 679 17.04 24.79 2.01
CA VAL A 679 16.50 25.63 3.08
C VAL A 679 15.65 26.73 2.46
N ASN A 680 14.35 26.73 2.71
CA ASN A 680 13.47 27.85 2.37
C ASN A 680 13.49 28.86 3.52
N LEU A 681 13.90 30.09 3.24
CA LEU A 681 13.94 31.19 4.21
C LEU A 681 12.75 32.13 3.96
N ASN A 682 11.73 32.05 4.81
CA ASN A 682 10.63 33.00 4.86
C ASN A 682 11.16 34.29 5.53
N VAL A 683 11.42 35.31 4.71
CA VAL A 683 11.91 36.63 5.14
C VAL A 683 10.71 37.55 5.37
N PRO A 684 10.66 38.34 6.47
CA PRO A 684 9.59 39.32 6.69
C PRO A 684 9.46 40.35 5.56
N ALA A 685 8.35 41.08 5.49
CA ALA A 685 8.24 42.17 4.53
C ALA A 685 9.24 43.29 4.90
N GLN A 686 9.74 44.04 3.92
CA GLN A 686 10.71 45.11 4.15
C GLN A 686 10.18 46.26 5.06
N SER A 687 8.87 46.34 5.27
CA SER A 687 8.24 47.23 6.27
C SER A 687 8.48 46.80 7.71
N ASP A 688 8.78 45.51 7.92
CA ASP A 688 8.79 44.83 9.22
C ASP A 688 10.24 44.57 9.68
N LEU A 689 11.22 44.90 8.83
CA LEU A 689 12.66 44.77 9.06
C LEU A 689 13.27 46.13 9.38
N TYR A 690 14.10 46.18 10.43
CA TYR A 690 14.86 47.38 10.81
C TYR A 690 16.04 47.66 9.86
N ASP A 691 16.54 46.63 9.19
CA ASP A 691 17.68 46.71 8.27
C ASP A 691 17.25 46.94 6.80
N ARG A 692 18.15 47.55 6.02
CA ARG A 692 17.96 47.80 4.58
C ARG A 692 18.03 46.51 3.76
N ARG A 693 17.22 46.40 2.70
CA ARG A 693 17.17 45.27 1.75
C ARG A 693 18.55 44.76 1.32
N ASP A 694 19.43 45.67 0.91
CA ASP A 694 20.76 45.35 0.40
C ASP A 694 21.58 44.58 1.45
N TRP A 695 21.62 45.10 2.67
CA TRP A 695 22.28 44.48 3.82
C TRP A 695 21.60 43.17 4.26
N VAL A 696 20.27 43.09 4.20
CA VAL A 696 19.53 41.86 4.48
C VAL A 696 19.92 40.75 3.49
N GLN A 697 20.04 41.07 2.20
CA GLN A 697 20.53 40.13 1.19
C GLN A 697 21.99 39.73 1.45
N ASP A 698 22.89 40.68 1.73
CA ASP A 698 24.29 40.40 2.09
C ASP A 698 24.38 39.38 3.24
N LYS A 699 23.49 39.46 4.26
CA LYS A 699 23.51 38.53 5.40
C LYS A 699 22.92 37.16 5.08
N ILE A 700 22.01 37.08 4.11
CA ILE A 700 21.50 35.81 3.57
C ILE A 700 22.57 35.12 2.70
N ASP A 701 23.35 35.88 1.94
CA ASP A 701 24.43 35.35 1.10
C ASP A 701 25.66 34.94 1.95
N GLU A 702 26.00 35.72 2.99
CA GLU A 702 26.93 35.30 4.05
C GLU A 702 26.47 34.00 4.73
N PHE A 703 25.17 33.86 5.02
CA PHE A 703 24.57 32.67 5.63
C PHE A 703 24.71 31.45 4.71
N GLY A 704 24.26 31.56 3.45
CA GLY A 704 24.37 30.48 2.47
C GLY A 704 25.81 30.02 2.26
N THR A 705 26.76 30.96 2.20
CA THR A 705 28.19 30.67 2.09
C THR A 705 28.73 29.94 3.33
N ARG A 706 28.41 30.42 4.53
CA ARG A 706 28.86 29.85 5.81
C ARG A 706 28.26 28.46 6.06
N LEU A 707 26.98 28.29 5.78
CA LEU A 707 26.27 27.01 5.83
C LEU A 707 26.92 25.96 4.93
N ASN A 708 27.20 26.32 3.66
CA ASN A 708 27.82 25.40 2.70
C ASN A 708 29.27 25.05 3.05
N ARG A 709 30.05 25.99 3.58
CA ARG A 709 31.41 25.71 4.06
C ARG A 709 31.37 24.69 5.22
N ASN A 710 30.63 25.02 6.28
CA ASN A 710 30.55 24.22 7.49
C ASN A 710 29.95 22.82 7.20
N ALA A 711 28.96 22.70 6.30
CA ALA A 711 28.39 21.42 5.88
C ALA A 711 29.35 20.49 5.11
N ASN A 712 30.41 21.02 4.50
CA ASN A 712 31.49 20.22 3.93
C ASN A 712 32.59 19.90 4.96
N GLU A 713 32.81 20.75 5.96
CA GLU A 713 33.71 20.47 7.10
C GLU A 713 33.21 19.29 7.94
N CYS A 714 31.92 19.27 8.33
CA CYS A 714 31.30 18.15 9.06
C CYS A 714 31.46 16.81 8.32
N ARG A 715 31.29 16.81 6.98
CA ARG A 715 31.45 15.62 6.12
C ARG A 715 32.88 15.08 6.10
N ASN A 716 33.89 15.94 6.20
CA ASN A 716 35.29 15.51 6.18
C ASN A 716 35.68 14.76 7.47
N PHE A 717 35.07 15.10 8.62
CA PHE A 717 35.25 14.36 9.87
C PHE A 717 34.78 12.90 9.77
N ASP A 718 33.61 12.65 9.18
CA ASP A 718 33.08 11.29 8.96
C ASP A 718 33.98 10.42 8.06
N ILE A 719 34.74 11.03 7.14
CA ILE A 719 35.64 10.33 6.21
C ILE A 719 36.96 9.92 6.89
N LEU A 720 37.47 10.75 7.80
CA LEU A 720 38.75 10.54 8.50
C LEU A 720 38.68 9.46 9.60
N LEU A 721 37.49 9.15 10.12
CA LEU A 721 37.29 8.18 11.20
C LEU A 721 37.20 6.71 10.76
N LYS A 722 37.52 6.37 9.51
CA LYS A 722 37.65 4.98 9.08
C LYS A 722 38.85 4.30 9.76
N PRO A 723 38.68 3.18 10.47
CA PRO A 723 39.81 2.38 10.91
C PRO A 723 40.62 1.89 9.71
N ARG A 724 41.91 2.23 9.66
CA ARG A 724 42.87 1.50 8.81
C ARG A 724 43.16 0.14 9.46
N GLU A 725 43.24 -0.92 8.67
CA GLU A 725 43.67 -2.22 9.19
C GLU A 725 45.14 -2.15 9.65
N PRO A 726 45.46 -2.57 10.88
CA PRO A 726 46.80 -2.40 11.44
C PRO A 726 47.74 -3.53 11.00
N ASN A 727 48.14 -3.56 9.73
CA ASN A 727 49.07 -4.57 9.18
C ASN A 727 49.84 -4.13 7.91
N ASP A 728 50.32 -2.89 7.84
CA ASP A 728 51.29 -2.48 6.79
C ASP A 728 52.47 -1.67 7.40
N PRO A 729 53.60 -2.33 7.74
CA PRO A 729 54.69 -1.74 8.50
C PRO A 729 55.76 -1.09 7.60
N GLN A 730 55.41 0.01 6.93
CA GLN A 730 56.37 0.95 6.35
C GLN A 730 55.76 2.30 5.96
N PHE A 731 55.98 3.34 6.80
CA PHE A 731 56.36 4.67 6.31
C PHE A 731 56.93 5.52 7.46
N SER A 732 58.13 6.07 7.27
CA SER A 732 58.75 7.06 8.15
C SER A 732 58.40 8.48 7.69
N GLU A 733 58.34 9.43 8.62
CA GLU A 733 58.09 10.84 8.30
C GLU A 733 59.24 11.48 7.50
N ALA A 734 59.05 11.60 6.18
CA ALA A 734 59.80 12.48 5.30
C ALA A 734 59.02 12.73 3.99
N SER A 735 59.43 13.76 3.23
CA SER A 735 58.98 14.03 1.85
C SER A 735 57.49 14.30 1.64
N LEU A 736 57.10 15.53 1.98
CA LEU A 736 56.26 16.30 1.06
C LEU A 736 56.94 16.40 -0.33
N GLU A 737 56.12 16.66 -1.34
CA GLU A 737 56.44 16.88 -2.77
C GLU A 737 56.57 15.67 -3.72
N ASN A 738 56.05 15.91 -4.94
CA ASN A 738 56.20 15.13 -6.18
C ASN A 738 55.87 13.63 -6.20
N LYS A 739 54.64 13.33 -6.65
CA LYS A 739 54.40 12.38 -7.75
C LYS A 739 53.14 12.71 -8.54
N ARG A 740 53.29 12.93 -9.86
CA ARG A 740 52.17 13.02 -10.81
C ARG A 740 51.92 11.64 -11.41
N GLY A 741 50.65 11.33 -11.70
CA GLY A 741 50.25 10.27 -12.63
C GLY A 741 49.80 8.94 -12.02
N LEU A 742 48.48 8.78 -11.89
CA LEU A 742 47.67 7.61 -12.28
C LEU A 742 46.19 8.08 -12.36
N PRO A 743 45.24 7.33 -12.98
CA PRO A 743 44.07 7.94 -13.60
C PRO A 743 42.88 8.22 -12.68
N ASN A 744 42.21 9.34 -12.99
CA ASN A 744 40.82 9.71 -12.74
C ASN A 744 39.96 8.76 -11.87
N SER A 745 40.10 8.86 -10.54
CA SER A 745 38.91 8.83 -9.68
C SER A 745 38.25 10.21 -9.73
N GLU A 746 36.93 10.30 -9.97
CA GLU A 746 36.23 11.57 -9.86
C GLU A 746 36.44 12.20 -8.47
N PRO A 747 36.71 13.51 -8.36
CA PRO A 747 36.74 14.17 -7.06
C PRO A 747 35.35 14.07 -6.41
N PRO A 748 35.24 13.69 -5.12
CA PRO A 748 33.95 13.43 -4.50
C PRO A 748 33.07 14.69 -4.55
N LYS A 749 31.94 14.59 -5.28
CA LYS A 749 30.97 15.69 -5.48
C LYS A 749 30.74 16.44 -4.17
N ARG A 750 31.06 17.75 -4.14
CA ARG A 750 30.90 18.60 -2.94
C ARG A 750 29.44 18.62 -2.52
N ARG A 751 29.17 18.74 -1.22
CA ARG A 751 27.81 18.94 -0.73
C ARG A 751 27.42 20.39 -0.99
N GLN A 752 26.24 20.61 -1.55
CA GLN A 752 25.68 21.94 -1.77
C GLN A 752 24.26 21.98 -1.20
N ILE A 753 24.00 22.92 -0.29
CA ILE A 753 22.68 23.21 0.27
C ILE A 753 22.19 24.49 -0.40
N ILE A 754 21.01 24.44 -1.00
CA ILE A 754 20.40 25.58 -1.69
C ILE A 754 19.59 26.40 -0.67
N VAL A 755 19.85 27.70 -0.56
CA VAL A 755 19.01 28.62 0.22
C VAL A 755 18.06 29.34 -0.74
N LEU A 756 16.75 29.23 -0.51
CA LEU A 756 15.70 29.85 -1.31
C LEU A 756 14.95 30.89 -0.48
N THR A 757 15.05 32.17 -0.83
CA THR A 757 14.33 33.24 -0.14
C THR A 757 12.87 33.35 -0.60
N ARG A 758 11.97 33.65 0.33
CA ARG A 758 10.58 33.98 0.07
C ARG A 758 10.23 35.26 0.83
N GLU A 759 10.05 36.39 0.12
CA GLU A 759 9.61 37.64 0.75
C GLU A 759 8.17 37.53 1.25
N GLY A 760 7.92 37.95 2.49
CA GLY A 760 6.59 38.09 3.04
C GLY A 760 5.76 39.10 2.24
N LYS A 761 4.59 38.68 1.76
CA LYS A 761 3.60 39.62 1.21
C LYS A 761 3.12 40.52 2.35
N LYS A 762 3.09 41.84 2.09
CA LYS A 762 2.73 42.88 3.05
C LYS A 762 1.49 42.48 3.86
N GLY A 763 1.62 42.53 5.19
CA GLY A 763 0.52 42.21 6.11
C GLY A 763 -0.73 43.00 5.76
N THR A 764 -1.76 42.29 5.31
CA THR A 764 -3.09 42.86 5.17
C THR A 764 -3.75 42.76 6.53
N GLU A 765 -3.72 43.84 7.30
CA GLU A 765 -4.54 43.93 8.51
C GLU A 765 -5.98 43.63 8.14
N MET A 766 -6.56 42.57 8.73
CA MET A 766 -7.99 42.32 8.59
C MET A 766 -8.73 43.45 9.31
N ALA A 767 -9.25 44.39 8.52
CA ALA A 767 -10.12 45.44 9.02
C ALA A 767 -11.32 44.81 9.73
N VAL A 768 -11.32 44.86 11.06
CA VAL A 768 -12.42 44.36 11.89
C VAL A 768 -13.62 45.30 11.71
N SER A 769 -14.44 45.03 10.68
CA SER A 769 -15.64 45.80 10.41
C SER A 769 -16.72 45.48 11.45
N SER A 770 -16.73 46.27 12.52
CA SER A 770 -17.72 46.23 13.61
C SER A 770 -19.11 46.68 13.12
N SER A 771 -19.79 45.80 12.39
CA SER A 771 -21.16 46.01 11.94
C SER A 771 -22.15 45.77 13.09
N LEU A 772 -22.85 46.83 13.51
CA LEU A 772 -23.90 46.79 14.53
C LEU A 772 -25.17 46.11 13.98
N PRO A 773 -25.70 45.05 14.62
CA PRO A 773 -26.94 44.42 14.18
C PRO A 773 -28.16 45.24 14.59
N LYS A 774 -28.86 45.84 13.62
CA LYS A 774 -30.19 46.44 13.82
C LYS A 774 -31.11 46.26 12.62
N THR A 775 -31.92 45.21 12.65
CA THR A 775 -33.39 45.33 12.78
C THR A 775 -34.01 43.95 13.03
N ALA A 776 -35.03 43.88 13.90
CA ALA A 776 -35.65 42.62 14.27
C ALA A 776 -36.71 42.21 13.24
N GLY A 777 -36.39 41.24 12.39
CA GLY A 777 -37.42 40.41 11.75
C GLY A 777 -38.14 39.59 12.82
N ARG A 778 -39.47 39.47 12.72
CA ARG A 778 -40.26 38.69 13.69
C ARG A 778 -39.91 37.21 13.57
N SER A 779 -39.59 36.57 14.68
CA SER A 779 -39.59 35.11 14.79
C SER A 779 -41.03 34.60 14.72
N ASN A 780 -41.39 33.95 13.62
CA ASN A 780 -42.57 33.08 13.61
C ASN A 780 -42.28 31.85 14.50
N PRO A 781 -43.30 31.28 15.16
CA PRO A 781 -43.13 30.04 15.92
C PRO A 781 -42.78 28.87 15.01
N VAL A 782 -42.04 27.90 15.57
CA VAL A 782 -41.58 26.70 14.86
C VAL A 782 -42.78 25.89 14.34
N THR A 783 -42.70 25.50 13.07
CA THR A 783 -43.52 24.45 12.46
C THR A 783 -42.61 23.25 12.20
N GLU A 784 -42.68 22.25 13.06
CA GLU A 784 -42.02 20.96 12.79
C GLU A 784 -42.80 20.22 11.71
N HIS A 785 -42.10 19.63 10.74
CA HIS A 785 -42.75 18.83 9.70
C HIS A 785 -43.23 17.51 10.31
N ASP A 786 -44.55 17.27 10.38
CA ASP A 786 -45.14 16.01 10.89
C ASP A 786 -44.51 14.75 10.27
N TRP A 787 -44.10 14.86 8.99
CA TRP A 787 -43.37 13.83 8.27
C TRP A 787 -42.04 13.47 8.96
N LEU A 788 -41.25 14.46 9.36
CA LEU A 788 -39.98 14.27 10.08
C LEU A 788 -40.22 13.76 11.50
N VAL A 789 -41.19 14.32 12.23
CA VAL A 789 -41.51 13.89 13.60
C VAL A 789 -41.91 12.41 13.64
N CYS A 790 -42.75 11.97 12.69
CA CYS A 790 -43.12 10.57 12.52
C CYS A 790 -41.90 9.67 12.26
N VAL A 791 -41.04 10.09 11.33
CA VAL A 791 -39.92 9.28 10.82
C VAL A 791 -38.74 9.24 11.79
N GLU A 792 -38.33 10.37 12.39
CA GLU A 792 -37.29 10.41 13.43
C GLU A 792 -37.68 9.56 14.65
N ARG A 793 -38.97 9.59 15.05
CA ARG A 793 -39.52 8.72 16.10
C ARG A 793 -39.40 7.25 15.76
N PHE A 794 -39.86 6.83 14.58
CA PHE A 794 -39.73 5.44 14.12
C PHE A 794 -38.26 5.00 14.01
N ALA A 795 -37.39 5.90 13.55
CA ALA A 795 -35.97 5.66 13.35
C ALA A 795 -35.21 5.41 14.65
N GLY A 796 -35.47 6.19 15.71
CA GLY A 796 -34.90 5.94 17.03
C GLY A 796 -35.35 4.61 17.65
N CYS A 797 -36.61 4.22 17.41
CA CYS A 797 -37.14 2.92 17.85
C CYS A 797 -36.48 1.74 17.10
N MET A 798 -36.35 1.87 15.78
CA MET A 798 -35.67 0.87 14.94
C MET A 798 -34.18 0.75 15.27
N GLU A 799 -33.50 1.83 15.67
CA GLU A 799 -32.09 1.78 16.09
C GLU A 799 -31.90 0.92 17.35
N GLN A 800 -32.82 0.99 18.31
CA GLN A 800 -32.80 0.14 19.51
C GLN A 800 -33.08 -1.33 19.16
N PHE A 801 -34.15 -1.59 18.39
CA PHE A 801 -34.52 -2.94 17.95
C PHE A 801 -33.44 -3.61 17.08
N TRP A 802 -32.73 -2.85 16.24
CA TRP A 802 -31.61 -3.35 15.45
C TRP A 802 -30.43 -3.77 16.33
N LYS A 803 -30.06 -2.96 17.33
CA LYS A 803 -28.98 -3.30 18.29
C LYS A 803 -29.31 -4.57 19.08
N GLU A 804 -30.53 -4.67 19.61
CA GLU A 804 -31.03 -5.86 20.32
C GLU A 804 -30.98 -7.12 19.43
N THR A 805 -31.40 -7.00 18.17
CA THR A 805 -31.32 -8.09 17.16
C THR A 805 -29.88 -8.49 16.85
N ILE A 806 -28.97 -7.51 16.71
CA ILE A 806 -27.55 -7.75 16.44
C ILE A 806 -26.90 -8.49 17.60
N ASP A 807 -27.10 -8.04 18.85
CA ASP A 807 -26.42 -8.65 19.99
C ASP A 807 -26.90 -10.09 20.25
N MET A 808 -28.21 -10.38 20.10
CA MET A 808 -28.70 -11.77 20.15
C MET A 808 -28.13 -12.69 19.05
N SER A 809 -27.79 -12.14 17.87
CA SER A 809 -27.11 -12.90 16.82
C SER A 809 -25.62 -13.16 17.16
N ARG A 810 -24.98 -12.23 17.89
CA ARG A 810 -23.57 -12.31 18.28
C ARG A 810 -23.33 -13.31 19.40
N GLU A 811 -24.25 -13.41 20.37
CA GLU A 811 -24.20 -14.41 21.46
C GLU A 811 -23.94 -15.84 20.94
N LEU A 812 -24.65 -16.23 19.87
CA LEU A 812 -24.51 -17.55 19.23
C LEU A 812 -23.12 -17.73 18.60
N SER A 813 -22.61 -16.72 17.92
CA SER A 813 -21.32 -16.78 17.23
C SER A 813 -20.13 -16.94 18.18
N VAL A 814 -20.28 -16.58 19.45
CA VAL A 814 -19.25 -16.75 20.48
C VAL A 814 -19.30 -18.15 21.09
N ALA A 815 -20.48 -18.75 21.29
CA ALA A 815 -20.65 -20.01 22.01
C ALA A 815 -19.86 -21.18 21.39
N ASP A 816 -19.97 -21.37 20.07
CA ASP A 816 -19.27 -22.44 19.34
C ASP A 816 -17.74 -22.23 19.27
N SER A 817 -17.24 -21.01 19.42
CA SER A 817 -15.82 -20.67 19.24
C SER A 817 -14.86 -21.30 20.28
N SER A 818 -15.40 -21.99 21.28
CA SER A 818 -14.67 -22.76 22.29
C SER A 818 -14.46 -24.24 21.96
N ALA A 819 -15.10 -24.75 20.90
CA ALA A 819 -15.04 -26.15 20.49
C ALA A 819 -14.27 -26.31 19.16
N ASP A 820 -13.18 -27.09 19.17
CA ASP A 820 -12.31 -27.32 18.01
C ASP A 820 -12.92 -28.35 17.03
N VAL A 821 -14.08 -28.00 16.47
CA VAL A 821 -14.95 -28.87 15.66
C VAL A 821 -15.00 -28.37 14.22
N ARG A 822 -14.90 -29.30 13.27
CA ARG A 822 -15.04 -29.01 11.84
C ARG A 822 -16.52 -28.74 11.49
N LEU A 823 -16.89 -27.46 11.42
CA LEU A 823 -18.18 -27.00 10.89
C LEU A 823 -18.48 -27.66 9.53
N SER A 824 -19.73 -28.06 9.32
CA SER A 824 -20.22 -28.53 8.03
C SER A 824 -20.33 -27.38 7.02
N THR A 825 -20.48 -27.73 5.75
CA THR A 825 -20.71 -26.77 4.67
C THR A 825 -21.99 -25.95 4.89
N ALA A 826 -23.04 -26.54 5.49
CA ALA A 826 -24.30 -25.86 5.75
C ALA A 826 -24.20 -24.85 6.91
N GLU A 827 -23.56 -25.22 8.02
CA GLU A 827 -23.30 -24.30 9.13
C GLU A 827 -22.40 -23.15 8.69
N SER A 828 -21.38 -23.45 7.88
CA SER A 828 -20.50 -22.45 7.27
C SER A 828 -21.27 -21.47 6.37
N GLN A 829 -22.25 -21.95 5.58
CA GLN A 829 -23.10 -21.10 4.75
C GLN A 829 -24.04 -20.22 5.59
N ASN A 830 -24.66 -20.78 6.64
CA ASN A 830 -25.53 -20.04 7.55
C ASN A 830 -24.77 -18.93 8.30
N MET A 831 -23.54 -19.21 8.77
CA MET A 831 -22.70 -18.20 9.42
C MET A 831 -22.31 -17.06 8.47
N ASN A 832 -22.00 -17.36 7.20
CA ASN A 832 -21.77 -16.32 6.19
C ASN A 832 -23.05 -15.51 5.88
N ALA A 833 -24.23 -16.14 5.89
CA ALA A 833 -25.50 -15.44 5.73
C ALA A 833 -25.79 -14.48 6.90
N LEU A 834 -25.59 -14.93 8.14
CA LEU A 834 -25.69 -14.07 9.34
C LEU A 834 -24.73 -12.88 9.25
N GLN A 835 -23.46 -13.12 8.93
CA GLN A 835 -22.44 -12.05 8.77
C GLN A 835 -22.73 -11.09 7.61
N ASN A 836 -23.49 -11.49 6.59
CA ASN A 836 -23.91 -10.60 5.52
C ASN A 836 -25.15 -9.78 5.92
N LEU A 837 -26.11 -10.39 6.63
CA LEU A 837 -27.28 -9.69 7.15
C LEU A 837 -26.90 -8.66 8.22
N SER A 838 -25.92 -8.96 9.08
CA SER A 838 -25.47 -8.10 10.19
C SER A 838 -24.56 -6.94 9.79
N LYS A 839 -24.20 -6.78 8.51
CA LYS A 839 -23.47 -5.60 8.03
C LYS A 839 -24.39 -4.39 7.97
N ASP A 840 -23.85 -3.19 8.06
CA ASP A 840 -24.65 -1.97 7.88
C ASP A 840 -25.12 -1.78 6.43
N VAL A 841 -26.14 -0.94 6.23
CA VAL A 841 -26.56 -0.45 4.90
C VAL A 841 -25.66 0.73 4.53
N VAL A 842 -24.88 0.58 3.47
CA VAL A 842 -23.96 1.62 2.99
C VAL A 842 -24.68 2.57 2.04
N VAL A 843 -24.74 3.85 2.44
CA VAL A 843 -25.23 4.96 1.63
C VAL A 843 -24.03 5.77 1.15
N ALA A 844 -23.71 5.67 -0.14
CA ALA A 844 -22.70 6.52 -0.75
C ALA A 844 -23.29 7.91 -1.03
N LEU A 845 -22.75 8.92 -0.37
CA LEU A 845 -23.12 10.32 -0.56
C LEU A 845 -22.09 10.98 -1.48
N ILE A 846 -22.48 11.21 -2.74
CA ILE A 846 -21.63 11.84 -3.74
C ILE A 846 -21.96 13.34 -3.76
N ASP A 847 -21.11 14.17 -3.17
CA ASP A 847 -21.38 15.59 -2.94
C ASP A 847 -20.07 16.40 -2.76
N ASP A 848 -20.10 17.55 -2.07
CA ASP A 848 -18.94 18.44 -1.86
C ASP A 848 -18.05 18.10 -0.64
N GLY A 849 -18.27 16.93 -0.03
CA GLY A 849 -17.64 16.47 1.22
C GLY A 849 -18.57 16.59 2.44
N VAL A 850 -18.15 16.07 3.60
CA VAL A 850 -18.98 16.05 4.82
C VAL A 850 -18.12 16.38 6.05
N ASP A 851 -18.48 17.41 6.80
CA ASP A 851 -17.75 17.87 7.99
C ASP A 851 -17.87 16.86 9.14
N CYS A 852 -16.95 15.91 9.25
CA CYS A 852 -17.09 14.77 10.18
C CYS A 852 -17.12 15.18 11.67
N CYS A 853 -16.63 16.38 11.99
CA CYS A 853 -16.62 16.93 13.34
C CYS A 853 -17.92 17.66 13.74
N ASP A 854 -18.94 17.73 12.86
CA ASP A 854 -20.22 18.36 13.19
C ASP A 854 -20.90 17.71 14.41
N SER A 855 -21.46 18.53 15.30
CA SER A 855 -22.05 18.08 16.56
C SER A 855 -23.22 17.11 16.38
N GLY A 856 -23.99 17.24 15.29
CA GLY A 856 -25.12 16.36 14.97
C GLY A 856 -24.72 14.94 14.60
N PHE A 857 -23.42 14.65 14.46
CA PHE A 857 -22.90 13.34 14.04
C PHE A 857 -22.27 12.53 15.19
N SER A 858 -22.33 12.95 16.45
CA SER A 858 -21.58 12.29 17.55
C SER A 858 -21.94 10.80 17.70
N GLY A 859 -20.95 10.01 18.11
CA GLY A 859 -20.96 8.55 18.10
C GLY A 859 -20.69 7.91 16.73
N ARG A 860 -20.46 8.70 15.66
CA ARG A 860 -20.36 8.19 14.28
C ARG A 860 -19.04 8.55 13.61
N VAL A 861 -18.49 7.56 12.91
CA VAL A 861 -17.35 7.67 11.99
C VAL A 861 -17.89 7.90 10.58
N ILE A 862 -17.21 8.72 9.79
CA ILE A 862 -17.47 8.86 8.35
C ILE A 862 -16.24 8.33 7.62
N GLU A 863 -16.44 7.26 6.84
CA GLU A 863 -15.47 6.80 5.86
C GLU A 863 -15.70 7.54 4.53
N GLY A 864 -14.70 7.58 3.66
CA GLY A 864 -14.88 8.26 2.39
C GLY A 864 -13.65 8.34 1.50
N LYS A 865 -13.83 9.06 0.40
CA LYS A 865 -12.88 9.20 -0.70
C LYS A 865 -13.07 10.55 -1.37
N THR A 866 -12.06 11.03 -2.07
CA THR A 866 -12.09 12.31 -2.76
C THR A 866 -11.50 12.22 -4.16
N PHE A 867 -12.11 12.97 -5.07
CA PHE A 867 -11.60 13.21 -6.42
C PHE A 867 -11.23 14.69 -6.63
N ASP A 868 -11.40 15.53 -5.60
CA ASP A 868 -11.00 16.95 -5.54
C ASP A 868 -9.48 17.10 -5.30
N TYR A 869 -8.71 16.55 -6.23
CA TYR A 869 -7.26 16.73 -6.28
C TYR A 869 -6.92 18.11 -6.86
N GLN A 870 -6.15 18.88 -6.11
CA GLN A 870 -5.69 20.24 -6.42
C GLN A 870 -4.16 20.29 -6.36
N ASP A 871 -3.54 21.32 -6.93
CA ASP A 871 -2.07 21.37 -7.03
C ASP A 871 -1.39 21.77 -5.71
N ALA A 872 -2.15 22.30 -4.73
CA ALA A 872 -1.67 22.76 -3.42
C ALA A 872 -2.13 21.89 -2.22
N GLY A 873 -2.86 20.79 -2.49
CA GLY A 873 -3.46 19.94 -1.46
C GLY A 873 -4.59 19.07 -2.03
N VAL A 874 -5.34 18.40 -1.15
CA VAL A 874 -6.50 17.60 -1.54
C VAL A 874 -7.73 18.05 -0.76
N GLY A 875 -8.84 18.32 -1.47
CA GLY A 875 -10.12 18.56 -0.83
C GLY A 875 -10.58 17.30 -0.11
N GLN A 876 -10.47 17.28 1.22
CA GLN A 876 -10.69 16.07 2.01
C GLN A 876 -12.16 15.65 2.03
N TYR A 877 -12.43 14.34 2.05
CA TYR A 877 -13.80 13.81 2.08
C TYR A 877 -14.54 14.12 3.40
N TYR A 878 -13.77 14.35 4.47
CA TYR A 878 -14.23 14.63 5.83
C TYR A 878 -14.37 16.15 6.12
N ILE A 879 -14.33 16.98 5.08
CA ILE A 879 -14.56 18.43 5.11
C ILE A 879 -15.45 18.78 3.91
N SER A 880 -16.55 19.50 4.13
CA SER A 880 -17.44 19.97 3.05
C SER A 880 -16.94 21.29 2.48
N ALA A 881 -16.96 21.45 1.15
CA ALA A 881 -16.51 22.69 0.51
C ALA A 881 -17.46 23.88 0.73
N ARG A 882 -18.75 23.62 1.00
CA ARG A 882 -19.81 24.66 1.15
C ARG A 882 -20.82 24.36 2.26
N GLY A 883 -20.64 23.25 3.00
CA GLY A 883 -21.59 22.69 3.95
C GLY A 883 -22.70 21.83 3.32
N HIS A 884 -22.75 21.66 1.99
CA HIS A 884 -23.91 21.04 1.33
C HIS A 884 -24.00 19.54 1.60
N GLY A 885 -22.91 18.79 1.41
CA GLY A 885 -22.86 17.37 1.76
C GLY A 885 -23.04 17.13 3.27
N THR A 886 -22.60 18.05 4.13
CA THR A 886 -22.87 18.00 5.58
C THR A 886 -24.37 18.04 5.88
N GLU A 887 -25.13 18.90 5.20
CA GLU A 887 -26.59 18.90 5.32
C GLU A 887 -27.22 17.61 4.75
N MET A 888 -26.74 17.10 3.60
CA MET A 888 -27.25 15.84 3.03
C MET A 888 -27.02 14.65 3.98
N ALA A 889 -25.84 14.55 4.58
CA ALA A 889 -25.51 13.51 5.54
C ALA A 889 -26.42 13.58 6.78
N ARG A 890 -26.70 14.79 7.28
CA ARG A 890 -27.62 15.01 8.40
C ARG A 890 -29.05 14.56 8.08
N MET A 891 -29.55 14.85 6.87
CA MET A 891 -30.90 14.43 6.45
C MET A 891 -31.00 12.90 6.31
N ILE A 892 -30.01 12.23 5.73
CA ILE A 892 -29.94 10.75 5.67
C ILE A 892 -29.99 10.17 7.10
N TRP A 893 -29.22 10.75 8.03
CA TRP A 893 -29.09 10.26 9.40
C TRP A 893 -30.24 10.60 10.35
N LYS A 894 -31.06 11.63 10.06
CA LYS A 894 -32.36 11.85 10.73
C LYS A 894 -33.33 10.71 10.44
N VAL A 895 -33.39 10.26 9.17
CA VAL A 895 -34.33 9.22 8.74
C VAL A 895 -33.81 7.80 9.03
N CYS A 896 -32.49 7.58 8.97
CA CYS A 896 -31.88 6.28 9.22
C CYS A 896 -30.57 6.41 10.00
N PRO A 897 -30.61 6.50 11.35
CA PRO A 897 -29.40 6.72 12.16
C PRO A 897 -28.42 5.55 12.11
N MET A 898 -28.90 4.36 11.75
CA MET A 898 -28.12 3.13 11.54
C MET A 898 -27.32 3.12 10.21
N ALA A 899 -27.53 4.07 9.29
CA ALA A 899 -26.89 4.01 7.97
C ALA A 899 -25.38 4.28 8.04
N ALA A 900 -24.58 3.50 7.33
CA ALA A 900 -23.16 3.78 7.14
C ALA A 900 -23.00 4.77 5.97
N ILE A 901 -22.66 6.02 6.25
CA ILE A 901 -22.43 7.04 5.21
C ILE A 901 -20.98 6.95 4.72
N TYR A 902 -20.82 6.73 3.41
CA TYR A 902 -19.54 6.82 2.72
C TYR A 902 -19.50 8.12 1.91
N SER A 903 -18.73 9.09 2.40
CA SER A 903 -18.60 10.43 1.79
C SER A 903 -17.70 10.36 0.55
N ILE A 904 -18.19 10.81 -0.61
CA ILE A 904 -17.39 10.90 -1.83
C ILE A 904 -17.38 12.34 -2.33
N ARG A 905 -16.26 13.05 -2.09
CA ARG A 905 -16.09 14.45 -2.48
C ARG A 905 -15.75 14.60 -3.96
N LEU A 906 -16.61 15.32 -4.69
CA LEU A 906 -16.48 15.67 -6.10
C LEU A 906 -15.46 16.79 -6.33
N LYS A 907 -14.84 16.80 -7.52
CA LYS A 907 -14.09 17.96 -7.99
C LYS A 907 -15.06 19.00 -8.56
N THR A 908 -14.87 20.26 -8.18
CA THR A 908 -15.70 21.36 -8.68
C THR A 908 -14.88 22.52 -9.23
N HIS A 909 -15.45 23.20 -10.23
CA HIS A 909 -14.87 24.33 -10.93
C HIS A 909 -15.76 25.57 -10.74
N THR A 910 -15.26 26.57 -10.04
CA THR A 910 -15.94 27.86 -9.86
C THR A 910 -15.70 28.75 -11.07
N SER A 911 -16.76 29.05 -11.83
CA SER A 911 -16.69 30.02 -12.93
C SER A 911 -16.45 31.44 -12.38
N PRO A 912 -15.37 32.16 -12.80
CA PRO A 912 -15.09 33.51 -12.31
C PRO A 912 -16.22 34.51 -12.61
N GLU A 913 -16.83 34.38 -13.79
CA GLU A 913 -17.86 35.30 -14.30
C GLU A 913 -19.23 35.11 -13.65
N LYS A 914 -19.58 33.87 -13.31
CA LYS A 914 -20.93 33.51 -12.84
C LYS A 914 -21.02 33.19 -11.35
N ARG A 915 -19.87 33.06 -10.66
CA ARG A 915 -19.74 32.51 -9.28
C ARG A 915 -20.41 31.14 -9.07
N GLN A 916 -20.79 30.47 -10.16
CA GLN A 916 -21.48 29.19 -10.14
C GLN A 916 -20.43 28.09 -10.13
N SER A 917 -20.49 27.22 -9.12
CA SER A 917 -19.68 26.01 -9.05
C SER A 917 -20.28 24.96 -9.99
N THR A 918 -19.42 24.31 -10.78
CA THR A 918 -19.77 23.28 -11.76
C THR A 918 -19.00 22.00 -11.45
N ILE A 919 -19.66 20.84 -11.47
CA ILE A 919 -19.04 19.55 -11.14
C ILE A 919 -18.28 19.03 -12.37
N ASP A 920 -17.05 18.55 -12.15
CA ASP A 920 -16.33 17.81 -13.18
C ASP A 920 -16.99 16.44 -13.43
N ALA A 921 -17.48 16.23 -14.66
CA ALA A 921 -18.17 15.01 -15.06
C ALA A 921 -17.30 13.75 -14.95
N VAL A 922 -15.97 13.87 -15.10
CA VAL A 922 -15.04 12.75 -14.92
C VAL A 922 -14.95 12.38 -13.43
N SER A 923 -14.83 13.36 -12.53
CA SER A 923 -14.89 13.13 -11.08
C SER A 923 -16.23 12.52 -10.64
N ALA A 924 -17.35 12.91 -11.25
CA ALA A 924 -18.65 12.31 -10.99
C ALA A 924 -18.71 10.83 -11.40
N ALA A 925 -18.20 10.48 -12.58
CA ALA A 925 -18.14 9.09 -13.00
C ALA A 925 -17.22 8.23 -12.10
N LEU A 926 -16.06 8.76 -11.71
CA LEU A 926 -15.14 8.10 -10.77
C LEU A 926 -15.74 7.96 -9.37
N ALA A 927 -16.54 8.92 -8.92
CA ALA A 927 -17.26 8.86 -7.64
C ALA A 927 -18.33 7.76 -7.64
N ILE A 928 -19.08 7.62 -8.73
CA ILE A 928 -20.04 6.52 -8.90
C ILE A 928 -19.31 5.18 -8.93
N GLU A 929 -18.16 5.07 -9.63
CA GLU A 929 -17.40 3.81 -9.64
C GLU A 929 -16.88 3.44 -8.24
N ALA A 930 -16.40 4.41 -7.48
CA ALA A 930 -16.00 4.21 -6.09
C ALA A 930 -17.16 3.76 -5.18
N ALA A 931 -18.38 4.28 -5.37
CA ALA A 931 -19.56 3.82 -4.65
C ALA A 931 -19.91 2.36 -4.98
N LEU A 932 -19.85 1.97 -6.25
CA LEU A 932 -20.04 0.57 -6.68
C LEU A 932 -18.94 -0.36 -6.14
N GLU A 933 -17.72 0.15 -5.98
CA GLU A 933 -16.57 -0.60 -5.45
C GLU A 933 -16.61 -0.76 -3.94
N LYS A 934 -17.13 0.23 -3.20
CA LYS A 934 -17.46 0.12 -1.77
C LYS A 934 -18.66 -0.83 -1.51
N ASN A 935 -19.34 -1.27 -2.57
CA ASN A 935 -20.59 -2.06 -2.52
C ASN A 935 -21.74 -1.29 -1.85
N ALA A 936 -21.86 0.01 -2.15
CA ALA A 936 -22.96 0.84 -1.66
C ALA A 936 -24.32 0.27 -2.12
N THR A 937 -25.25 0.12 -1.18
CA THR A 937 -26.63 -0.31 -1.48
C THR A 937 -27.42 0.85 -2.11
N ILE A 938 -27.14 2.07 -1.67
CA ILE A 938 -27.80 3.30 -2.07
C ILE A 938 -26.73 4.32 -2.49
N ILE A 939 -26.95 5.01 -3.60
CA ILE A 939 -26.16 6.16 -4.05
C ILE A 939 -27.06 7.39 -4.03
N SER A 940 -26.71 8.40 -3.22
CA SER A 940 -27.38 9.69 -3.14
C SER A 940 -26.56 10.74 -3.91
N MET A 941 -27.16 11.32 -4.94
CA MET A 941 -26.58 12.36 -5.79
C MET A 941 -27.45 13.62 -5.77
N SER A 942 -27.23 14.47 -4.77
CA SER A 942 -27.99 15.72 -4.56
C SER A 942 -27.51 16.86 -5.48
N TRP A 943 -27.21 16.53 -6.74
CA TRP A 943 -26.65 17.44 -7.73
C TRP A 943 -27.11 17.09 -9.15
N THR A 944 -27.03 18.07 -10.05
CA THR A 944 -27.35 17.90 -11.48
C THR A 944 -26.26 18.52 -12.35
N ILE A 945 -25.82 17.83 -13.40
CA ILE A 945 -24.96 18.40 -14.46
C ILE A 945 -25.70 18.43 -15.81
N PRO A 946 -25.33 19.36 -16.73
CA PRO A 946 -25.80 19.30 -18.11
C PRO A 946 -25.51 17.95 -18.76
N VAL A 947 -26.35 17.53 -19.71
CA VAL A 947 -26.08 16.33 -20.53
C VAL A 947 -24.75 16.52 -21.27
N PRO A 948 -23.73 15.66 -21.06
CA PRO A 948 -22.48 15.75 -21.80
C PRO A 948 -22.73 15.50 -23.31
N PRO A 949 -21.95 16.12 -24.22
CA PRO A 949 -22.18 15.98 -25.66
C PRO A 949 -22.13 14.53 -26.15
N GLU A 950 -22.92 14.22 -27.17
CA GLU A 950 -22.90 12.89 -27.79
C GLU A 950 -21.51 12.58 -28.38
N GLY A 951 -21.00 11.38 -28.07
CA GLY A 951 -19.63 10.98 -28.43
C GLY A 951 -18.50 11.57 -27.57
N SER A 952 -18.79 12.43 -26.58
CA SER A 952 -17.74 12.95 -25.68
C SER A 952 -17.17 11.87 -24.75
N LYS A 953 -15.90 12.02 -24.34
CA LYS A 953 -15.24 11.06 -23.43
C LYS A 953 -15.95 11.00 -22.08
N GLU A 954 -16.37 12.16 -21.60
CA GLU A 954 -17.11 12.35 -20.35
C GLU A 954 -18.44 11.58 -20.40
N LYS A 955 -19.17 11.69 -21.52
CA LYS A 955 -20.40 10.90 -21.75
C LYS A 955 -20.11 9.41 -21.72
N VAL A 956 -19.14 8.93 -22.50
CA VAL A 956 -18.85 7.48 -22.62
C VAL A 956 -18.44 6.87 -21.27
N ILE A 957 -17.64 7.59 -20.46
CA ILE A 957 -17.22 7.11 -19.14
C ILE A 957 -18.40 7.13 -18.15
N LEU A 958 -19.23 8.18 -18.18
CA LEU A 958 -20.38 8.34 -17.27
C LEU A 958 -21.51 7.34 -17.60
N ASP A 959 -21.85 7.14 -18.87
CA ASP A 959 -22.81 6.13 -19.33
C ASP A 959 -22.32 4.71 -18.98
N SER A 960 -21.02 4.44 -19.14
CA SER A 960 -20.42 3.13 -18.80
C SER A 960 -20.53 2.81 -17.31
N VAL A 961 -20.24 3.75 -16.41
CA VAL A 961 -20.36 3.51 -14.96
C VAL A 961 -21.82 3.46 -14.49
N LEU A 962 -22.72 4.24 -15.11
CA LEU A 962 -24.15 4.16 -14.83
C LEU A 962 -24.77 2.84 -15.33
N GLU A 963 -24.25 2.27 -16.41
CA GLU A 963 -24.60 0.92 -16.85
C GLU A 963 -24.12 -0.15 -15.85
N LYS A 964 -22.90 -0.02 -15.31
CA LYS A 964 -22.42 -0.88 -14.20
C LYS A 964 -23.28 -0.75 -12.95
N ALA A 965 -23.74 0.47 -12.60
CA ALA A 965 -24.63 0.69 -11.48
C ALA A 965 -26.00 0.00 -11.70
N CYS A 966 -26.52 0.12 -12.93
CA CYS A 966 -27.73 -0.58 -13.35
C CYS A 966 -27.57 -2.10 -13.28
N SER A 967 -26.44 -2.68 -13.69
CA SER A 967 -26.23 -4.14 -13.68
C SER A 967 -26.03 -4.72 -12.29
N ARG A 968 -25.58 -3.91 -11.32
CA ARG A 968 -25.45 -4.28 -9.89
C ARG A 968 -26.71 -4.02 -9.05
N ASN A 969 -27.83 -3.62 -9.66
CA ASN A 969 -29.09 -3.27 -8.99
C ASN A 969 -28.94 -2.26 -7.83
N VAL A 970 -28.03 -1.28 -7.96
CA VAL A 970 -27.82 -0.26 -6.92
C VAL A 970 -28.90 0.82 -6.98
N LEU A 971 -29.44 1.21 -5.82
CA LEU A 971 -30.51 2.21 -5.71
C LEU A 971 -29.94 3.63 -5.91
N MET A 972 -30.24 4.25 -7.05
CA MET A 972 -29.75 5.59 -7.40
C MET A 972 -30.81 6.68 -7.19
N PHE A 973 -30.56 7.57 -6.23
CA PHE A 973 -31.37 8.75 -5.92
C PHE A 973 -30.72 10.01 -6.47
N CYS A 974 -31.51 10.88 -7.10
CA CYS A 974 -31.04 12.15 -7.65
C CYS A 974 -32.08 13.26 -7.51
N SER A 975 -31.62 14.51 -7.34
CA SER A 975 -32.49 15.67 -7.21
C SER A 975 -33.00 16.17 -8.57
N SER A 976 -34.23 16.72 -8.57
CA SER A 976 -34.64 17.69 -9.61
C SER A 976 -33.68 18.86 -9.64
N SER A 977 -33.43 19.40 -10.84
CA SER A 977 -32.69 20.65 -10.97
C SER A 977 -33.61 21.84 -10.64
N ASP A 978 -33.11 22.79 -9.86
CA ASP A 978 -33.86 24.02 -9.55
C ASP A 978 -33.91 25.02 -10.73
N GLN A 979 -33.26 24.70 -11.86
CA GLN A 979 -33.23 25.52 -13.07
C GLN A 979 -34.42 25.23 -14.02
N ILE A 980 -35.33 26.20 -14.13
CA ILE A 980 -36.60 26.13 -14.87
C ILE A 980 -36.44 25.77 -16.37
N SER A 981 -35.30 26.07 -16.99
CA SER A 981 -35.10 26.01 -18.44
C SER A 981 -34.58 24.66 -18.99
N ALA A 982 -34.07 23.77 -18.14
CA ALA A 982 -33.52 22.49 -18.56
C ALA A 982 -34.43 21.34 -18.15
N THR A 983 -34.71 20.41 -19.07
CA THR A 983 -35.65 19.29 -18.87
C THR A 983 -34.96 17.92 -18.86
N LYS A 984 -33.63 17.89 -19.05
CA LYS A 984 -32.78 16.70 -19.01
C LYS A 984 -31.43 17.07 -18.39
N HIS A 985 -31.02 16.36 -17.34
CA HIS A 985 -29.76 16.57 -16.62
C HIS A 985 -29.22 15.21 -16.18
N TYR A 986 -27.89 15.05 -16.14
CA TYR A 986 -27.29 13.87 -15.52
C TYR A 986 -27.28 14.01 -14.00
N PRO A 987 -27.45 12.89 -13.26
CA PRO A 987 -27.50 11.51 -13.77
C PRO A 987 -28.86 11.09 -14.36
N SER A 988 -29.96 11.73 -13.97
CA SER A 988 -31.35 11.32 -14.26
C SER A 988 -31.74 11.09 -15.74
N ALA A 989 -31.01 11.72 -16.68
CA ALA A 989 -31.25 11.61 -18.11
C ALA A 989 -30.78 10.26 -18.70
N PHE A 990 -29.80 9.61 -18.08
CA PHE A 990 -29.41 8.24 -18.43
C PHE A 990 -30.51 7.28 -17.94
N ARG A 991 -31.06 6.45 -18.84
CA ARG A 991 -32.08 5.41 -18.54
C ARG A 991 -33.02 5.77 -17.39
N ARG A 992 -33.75 6.88 -17.53
CA ARG A 992 -34.61 7.53 -16.51
C ARG A 992 -35.44 6.60 -15.61
N SER A 993 -35.85 5.44 -16.11
CA SER A 993 -36.58 4.40 -15.38
C SER A 993 -35.77 3.62 -14.34
N ARG A 994 -34.44 3.79 -14.24
CA ARG A 994 -33.56 3.17 -13.21
C ARG A 994 -33.18 4.12 -12.07
N PHE A 995 -33.71 5.33 -12.05
CA PHE A 995 -33.44 6.36 -11.04
C PHE A 995 -34.69 6.70 -10.23
N PHE A 996 -34.48 7.18 -9.00
CA PHE A 996 -35.47 7.93 -8.24
C PHE A 996 -35.16 9.42 -8.40
N LEU A 997 -35.95 10.13 -9.20
CA LEU A 997 -35.84 11.58 -9.35
C LEU A 997 -36.76 12.27 -8.34
N ILE A 998 -36.17 12.84 -7.30
CA ILE A 998 -36.88 13.38 -6.14
C ILE A 998 -37.02 14.91 -6.25
N GLY A 999 -38.20 15.42 -5.94
CA GLY A 999 -38.51 16.85 -5.89
C GLY A 999 -38.84 17.29 -4.46
N ALA A 1000 -38.69 18.59 -4.19
CA ALA A 1000 -39.05 19.17 -2.91
C ALA A 1000 -40.57 19.35 -2.77
N ALA A 1001 -41.05 19.18 -1.54
CA ALA A 1001 -42.40 19.49 -1.10
C ALA A 1001 -42.37 20.42 0.12
N HIS A 1002 -43.47 21.15 0.32
CA HIS A 1002 -43.79 21.83 1.57
C HIS A 1002 -44.18 20.84 2.67
N ASP A 1003 -44.32 21.34 3.89
CA ASP A 1003 -44.84 20.64 5.06
C ASP A 1003 -46.23 20.03 4.83
N ASP A 1004 -47.11 20.76 4.13
CA ASP A 1004 -48.43 20.28 3.72
C ASP A 1004 -48.40 19.19 2.61
N GLY A 1005 -47.22 18.85 2.08
CA GLY A 1005 -47.04 17.90 0.99
C GLY A 1005 -47.41 18.42 -0.40
N SER A 1006 -47.65 19.73 -0.56
CA SER A 1006 -47.72 20.39 -1.87
C SER A 1006 -46.32 20.50 -2.50
N ALA A 1007 -46.23 20.52 -3.82
CA ALA A 1007 -44.95 20.46 -4.53
C ALA A 1007 -44.29 21.84 -4.66
N TYR A 1008 -42.98 21.91 -4.37
CA TYR A 1008 -42.22 23.16 -4.46
C TYR A 1008 -41.83 23.50 -5.91
N GLY A 1009 -42.30 24.65 -6.39
CA GLY A 1009 -41.94 25.20 -7.71
C GLY A 1009 -42.41 24.33 -8.87
N HIS A 1010 -41.47 23.66 -9.55
CA HIS A 1010 -41.74 22.76 -10.68
C HIS A 1010 -41.72 21.27 -10.28
N SER A 1011 -41.48 20.95 -9.01
CA SER A 1011 -41.50 19.59 -8.49
C SER A 1011 -42.83 18.89 -8.77
N GLY A 1012 -42.80 17.57 -8.93
CA GLY A 1012 -43.97 16.75 -9.22
C GLY A 1012 -44.33 16.62 -10.71
N LYS A 1013 -43.96 17.56 -11.60
CA LYS A 1013 -44.29 17.40 -13.03
C LYS A 1013 -43.50 16.30 -13.76
N SER A 1014 -42.31 15.94 -13.26
CA SER A 1014 -41.41 14.92 -13.84
C SER A 1014 -40.79 13.96 -12.82
N ASN A 1015 -41.11 14.15 -11.53
CA ASN A 1015 -40.59 13.38 -10.41
C ASN A 1015 -41.25 12.01 -10.25
N ASP A 1016 -40.53 11.06 -9.68
CA ASP A 1016 -41.16 9.81 -9.20
C ASP A 1016 -41.94 10.05 -7.92
N PHE A 1017 -41.35 10.84 -7.01
CA PHE A 1017 -41.85 11.16 -5.68
C PHE A 1017 -41.43 12.57 -5.27
N ILE A 1018 -42.17 13.15 -4.33
CA ILE A 1018 -41.78 14.39 -3.64
C ILE A 1018 -41.73 14.16 -2.13
N PHE A 1019 -40.74 14.77 -1.48
CA PHE A 1019 -40.43 14.65 -0.05
C PHE A 1019 -40.28 16.04 0.56
N PRO A 1020 -40.40 16.21 1.90
CA PRO A 1020 -40.14 17.49 2.56
C PRO A 1020 -38.81 18.10 2.10
N GLY A 1021 -38.85 19.35 1.64
CA GLY A 1021 -37.70 20.02 1.03
C GLY A 1021 -37.82 21.53 0.99
N VAL A 1022 -38.71 22.10 1.79
CA VAL A 1022 -38.88 23.55 2.00
C VAL A 1022 -38.87 23.80 3.50
N ASN A 1023 -38.06 24.75 3.95
CA ASN A 1023 -37.93 25.17 5.34
C ASN A 1023 -37.72 23.97 6.29
N VAL A 1024 -36.83 23.06 5.90
CA VAL A 1024 -36.52 21.85 6.67
C VAL A 1024 -35.49 22.18 7.74
N SER A 1025 -35.84 21.97 9.01
CA SER A 1025 -34.95 22.20 10.15
C SER A 1025 -33.73 21.28 10.10
N THR A 1026 -32.54 21.88 9.99
CA THR A 1026 -31.27 21.17 9.98
C THR A 1026 -30.53 21.18 11.32
N SER A 1027 -31.20 21.62 12.39
CA SER A 1027 -30.78 21.33 13.76
C SER A 1027 -30.67 19.82 14.00
N GLY A 1028 -29.72 19.42 14.87
CA GLY A 1028 -29.66 18.05 15.38
C GLY A 1028 -30.97 17.69 16.11
N GLY A 1029 -31.44 16.45 15.91
CA GLY A 1029 -32.70 15.98 16.50
C GLY A 1029 -32.67 15.93 18.03
N SER A 1030 -33.85 15.91 18.64
CA SER A 1030 -34.09 16.12 20.08
C SER A 1030 -33.65 14.97 21.00
N SER A 1031 -32.64 14.19 20.63
CA SER A 1031 -32.10 13.05 21.40
C SER A 1031 -30.89 13.41 22.28
N LEU A 1032 -30.55 14.70 22.43
CA LEU A 1032 -29.46 15.16 23.30
C LEU A 1032 -29.99 15.69 24.64
N PRO A 1033 -29.35 15.36 25.78
CA PRO A 1033 -29.70 15.95 27.08
C PRO A 1033 -29.60 17.48 27.07
N ALA A 1034 -30.68 18.15 27.51
CA ALA A 1034 -30.85 19.60 27.38
C ALA A 1034 -29.76 20.46 28.07
N PHE A 1035 -28.95 19.90 28.95
CA PHE A 1035 -27.84 20.62 29.62
C PHE A 1035 -26.63 20.89 28.70
N LEU A 1036 -26.61 20.40 27.46
CA LEU A 1036 -25.57 20.66 26.45
C LEU A 1036 -26.02 21.63 25.35
N ALA A 1037 -27.25 22.16 25.40
CA ALA A 1037 -27.88 22.90 24.31
C ALA A 1037 -27.85 24.45 24.49
N ASP A 1038 -26.67 25.01 24.83
CA ASP A 1038 -26.41 26.46 24.87
C ASP A 1038 -24.89 26.69 24.68
N LYS A 1039 -24.35 27.58 23.82
CA LYS A 1039 -24.91 28.69 23.02
C LYS A 1039 -24.46 28.57 21.56
N MET A 1040 -25.27 29.12 20.63
CA MET A 1040 -25.00 29.45 19.19
C MET A 1040 -25.86 28.71 18.14
N SER A 1041 -26.84 27.89 18.52
CA SER A 1041 -27.78 27.28 17.57
C SER A 1041 -28.80 28.29 17.03
N SER A 1042 -28.39 29.13 16.07
CA SER A 1042 -29.34 29.70 15.11
C SER A 1042 -29.97 28.55 14.32
N SER A 1043 -31.30 28.48 14.31
CA SER A 1043 -32.04 27.43 13.60
C SER A 1043 -31.83 27.59 12.10
N LYS A 1044 -30.96 26.74 11.53
CA LYS A 1044 -30.75 26.67 10.08
C LYS A 1044 -31.91 25.89 9.48
N GLU A 1045 -32.61 26.54 8.56
CA GLU A 1045 -33.59 25.91 7.68
C GLU A 1045 -32.97 25.75 6.29
N ALA A 1046 -33.20 24.60 5.65
CA ALA A 1046 -32.76 24.33 4.29
C ALA A 1046 -33.94 24.09 3.35
N THR A 1047 -33.81 24.57 2.11
CA THR A 1047 -34.81 24.46 1.04
C THR A 1047 -34.12 24.03 -0.25
N GLY A 1048 -34.66 23.03 -0.93
CA GLY A 1048 -34.16 22.55 -2.22
C GLY A 1048 -34.39 21.04 -2.44
N SER A 1049 -34.41 20.62 -3.70
CA SER A 1049 -34.63 19.22 -4.09
C SER A 1049 -33.54 18.26 -3.55
N SER A 1050 -32.36 18.79 -3.23
CA SER A 1050 -31.27 18.10 -2.53
C SER A 1050 -31.68 17.51 -1.17
N ILE A 1051 -32.34 18.30 -0.33
CA ILE A 1051 -32.80 17.88 1.00
C ILE A 1051 -33.80 16.73 0.88
N ALA A 1052 -34.78 16.89 0.00
CA ALA A 1052 -35.77 15.88 -0.32
C ALA A 1052 -35.14 14.56 -0.82
N THR A 1053 -34.09 14.65 -1.64
CA THR A 1053 -33.32 13.48 -2.13
C THR A 1053 -32.61 12.74 -0.99
N ALA A 1054 -32.00 13.47 -0.06
CA ALA A 1054 -31.31 12.90 1.08
C ALA A 1054 -32.28 12.21 2.08
N LEU A 1055 -33.46 12.81 2.33
CA LEU A 1055 -34.52 12.15 3.10
C LEU A 1055 -35.04 10.88 2.41
N ALA A 1056 -35.15 10.88 1.07
CA ALA A 1056 -35.59 9.70 0.32
C ALA A 1056 -34.57 8.55 0.34
N ALA A 1057 -33.27 8.88 0.24
CA ALA A 1057 -32.17 7.92 0.42
C ALA A 1057 -32.14 7.35 1.84
N GLY A 1058 -32.40 8.19 2.86
CA GLY A 1058 -32.60 7.75 4.24
C GLY A 1058 -33.80 6.80 4.38
N LEU A 1059 -34.94 7.10 3.74
CA LEU A 1059 -36.14 6.26 3.82
C LEU A 1059 -35.91 4.88 3.19
N ALA A 1060 -35.19 4.82 2.08
CA ALA A 1060 -34.74 3.57 1.48
C ALA A 1060 -33.84 2.75 2.44
N ALA A 1061 -32.93 3.41 3.16
CA ALA A 1061 -32.03 2.75 4.10
C ALA A 1061 -32.79 2.15 5.30
N ILE A 1062 -33.71 2.89 5.93
CA ILE A 1062 -34.47 2.37 7.08
C ILE A 1062 -35.47 1.26 6.69
N ILE A 1063 -36.08 1.33 5.50
CA ILE A 1063 -36.88 0.21 4.96
C ILE A 1063 -35.98 -1.01 4.77
N THR A 1064 -34.79 -0.86 4.19
CA THR A 1064 -33.82 -1.95 4.05
C THR A 1064 -33.44 -2.55 5.41
N TYR A 1065 -33.27 -1.73 6.45
CA TYR A 1065 -33.06 -2.21 7.82
C TYR A 1065 -34.26 -2.97 8.42
N CYS A 1066 -35.50 -2.60 8.10
CA CYS A 1066 -36.68 -3.36 8.54
C CYS A 1066 -36.66 -4.80 7.99
N PHE A 1067 -36.30 -4.97 6.71
CA PHE A 1067 -36.13 -6.29 6.08
C PHE A 1067 -34.91 -7.02 6.66
N LYS A 1068 -33.77 -6.34 6.89
CA LYS A 1068 -32.56 -6.95 7.46
C LYS A 1068 -32.74 -7.40 8.91
N ALA A 1069 -33.39 -6.60 9.76
CA ALA A 1069 -33.72 -6.98 11.13
C ALA A 1069 -34.64 -8.22 11.16
N SER A 1070 -35.68 -8.22 10.31
CA SER A 1070 -36.57 -9.38 10.13
C SER A 1070 -35.79 -10.63 9.72
N ALA A 1071 -34.99 -10.55 8.65
CA ALA A 1071 -34.23 -11.68 8.12
C ALA A 1071 -33.15 -12.18 9.09
N LEU A 1072 -32.45 -11.28 9.80
CA LEU A 1072 -31.43 -11.61 10.79
C LEU A 1072 -32.04 -12.32 12.00
N ALA A 1073 -33.18 -11.84 12.51
CA ALA A 1073 -33.91 -12.49 13.59
C ALA A 1073 -34.40 -13.89 13.18
N MET A 1074 -34.95 -14.05 11.97
CA MET A 1074 -35.37 -15.35 11.45
C MET A 1074 -34.20 -16.32 11.27
N ALA A 1075 -33.07 -15.87 10.74
CA ALA A 1075 -31.86 -16.68 10.62
C ALA A 1075 -31.28 -17.09 11.99
N THR A 1076 -31.31 -16.17 12.96
CA THR A 1076 -30.91 -16.39 14.36
C THR A 1076 -31.80 -17.43 15.04
N ALA A 1077 -33.13 -17.37 14.84
CA ALA A 1077 -34.09 -18.34 15.36
C ALA A 1077 -33.93 -19.73 14.73
N ARG A 1078 -33.75 -19.81 13.40
CA ARG A 1078 -33.45 -21.05 12.67
C ARG A 1078 -32.17 -21.72 13.21
N MET A 1079 -31.11 -20.95 13.49
CA MET A 1079 -29.88 -21.48 14.09
C MET A 1079 -30.07 -21.93 15.55
N ARG A 1080 -30.86 -21.19 16.36
CA ARG A 1080 -31.16 -21.58 17.76
C ARG A 1080 -32.00 -22.87 17.87
N GLN A 1081 -32.84 -23.18 16.89
CA GLN A 1081 -33.77 -24.32 16.93
C GLN A 1081 -33.35 -25.51 16.06
N GLY A 1082 -32.44 -25.32 15.10
CA GLY A 1082 -31.85 -26.41 14.32
C GLY A 1082 -32.88 -27.26 13.57
N LYS A 1083 -32.96 -28.56 13.89
CA LYS A 1083 -33.90 -29.50 13.27
C LYS A 1083 -35.33 -29.38 13.80
N ASP A 1084 -35.51 -28.78 14.97
CA ASP A 1084 -36.81 -28.59 15.61
C ASP A 1084 -37.45 -27.23 15.21
N TYR A 1085 -36.82 -26.51 14.27
CA TYR A 1085 -37.35 -25.26 13.72
C TYR A 1085 -38.63 -25.48 12.90
N VAL A 1086 -39.75 -24.93 13.36
CA VAL A 1086 -41.04 -25.01 12.67
C VAL A 1086 -41.24 -23.79 11.76
N ALA A 1087 -41.08 -23.98 10.45
CA ALA A 1087 -41.29 -22.95 9.43
C ALA A 1087 -42.79 -22.59 9.26
N GLY A 1088 -43.36 -21.82 10.20
CA GLY A 1088 -44.81 -21.58 10.30
C GLY A 1088 -45.28 -20.11 10.28
N SER A 1089 -44.39 -19.11 10.35
CA SER A 1089 -44.79 -17.69 10.49
C SER A 1089 -43.91 -16.70 9.69
N GLU A 1090 -43.29 -17.16 8.61
CA GLU A 1090 -42.26 -16.40 7.89
C GLU A 1090 -42.84 -15.36 6.92
N LEU A 1091 -43.21 -14.19 7.47
CA LEU A 1091 -43.69 -13.03 6.72
C LEU A 1091 -42.58 -12.30 5.92
N VAL A 1092 -41.30 -12.58 6.21
CA VAL A 1092 -40.13 -12.10 5.44
C VAL A 1092 -39.14 -13.26 5.26
N GLN A 1093 -38.59 -13.42 4.06
CA GLN A 1093 -37.51 -14.36 3.75
C GLN A 1093 -36.16 -13.64 3.61
N PRO A 1094 -35.01 -14.30 3.83
CA PRO A 1094 -33.69 -13.67 3.67
C PRO A 1094 -33.46 -13.03 2.29
N GLY A 1095 -33.92 -13.66 1.22
CA GLY A 1095 -33.83 -13.11 -0.15
C GLY A 1095 -34.71 -11.87 -0.39
N ASP A 1096 -35.69 -11.57 0.47
CA ASP A 1096 -36.48 -10.35 0.35
C ASP A 1096 -35.65 -9.08 0.66
N VAL A 1097 -34.53 -9.23 1.38
CA VAL A 1097 -33.52 -8.17 1.58
C VAL A 1097 -32.84 -7.78 0.26
N GLU A 1098 -32.59 -8.76 -0.61
CA GLU A 1098 -31.99 -8.53 -1.93
C GLU A 1098 -33.04 -7.95 -2.89
N LYS A 1099 -34.27 -8.47 -2.86
CA LYS A 1099 -35.40 -7.92 -3.65
C LYS A 1099 -35.72 -6.47 -3.31
N ILE A 1100 -35.76 -6.07 -2.03
CA ILE A 1100 -36.12 -4.68 -1.66
C ILE A 1100 -35.02 -3.67 -2.05
N ALA A 1101 -33.81 -4.13 -2.38
CA ALA A 1101 -32.77 -3.33 -3.01
C ALA A 1101 -32.99 -3.12 -4.52
N GLU A 1102 -33.93 -3.82 -5.16
CA GLU A 1102 -34.27 -3.55 -6.57
C GLU A 1102 -35.13 -2.28 -6.71
N HIS A 1103 -34.74 -1.42 -7.66
CA HIS A 1103 -35.44 -0.16 -7.96
C HIS A 1103 -36.96 -0.32 -8.14
N SER A 1104 -37.40 -1.33 -8.91
CA SER A 1104 -38.82 -1.62 -9.17
C SER A 1104 -39.59 -2.04 -7.91
N VAL A 1105 -38.96 -2.83 -7.05
CA VAL A 1105 -39.58 -3.33 -5.81
C VAL A 1105 -39.66 -2.20 -4.79
N LEU A 1106 -38.58 -1.44 -4.59
CA LEU A 1106 -38.60 -0.29 -3.68
C LEU A 1106 -39.56 0.82 -4.15
N LYS A 1107 -39.65 1.08 -5.47
CA LYS A 1107 -40.64 2.01 -6.02
C LYS A 1107 -42.07 1.55 -5.74
N THR A 1108 -42.33 0.24 -5.73
CA THR A 1108 -43.62 -0.33 -5.35
C THR A 1108 -43.86 -0.23 -3.84
N ALA A 1109 -42.85 -0.48 -3.01
CA ALA A 1109 -42.91 -0.26 -1.56
C ALA A 1109 -43.22 1.20 -1.20
N PHE A 1110 -42.56 2.17 -1.83
CA PHE A 1110 -42.82 3.60 -1.66
C PHE A 1110 -44.29 3.96 -1.97
N ASN A 1111 -44.88 3.35 -3.01
CA ASN A 1111 -46.30 3.54 -3.34
C ASN A 1111 -47.26 2.93 -2.30
N ARG A 1112 -46.83 1.89 -1.58
CA ARG A 1112 -47.62 1.13 -0.59
C ARG A 1112 -47.60 1.74 0.82
N ILE A 1113 -46.66 2.65 1.09
CA ILE A 1113 -46.61 3.42 2.34
C ILE A 1113 -47.86 4.30 2.43
N GLY A 1114 -47.98 5.28 1.54
CA GLY A 1114 -49.15 6.15 1.40
C GLY A 1114 -48.91 7.25 0.36
N ARG A 1115 -49.97 7.79 -0.23
CA ARG A 1115 -49.93 8.89 -1.21
C ARG A 1115 -51.04 9.89 -0.90
N LYS A 1116 -50.70 11.18 -0.79
CA LYS A 1116 -51.69 12.28 -0.76
C LYS A 1116 -52.36 12.44 -2.14
N ASP A 1117 -53.43 13.23 -2.23
CA ASP A 1117 -54.29 13.40 -3.43
C ASP A 1117 -53.55 13.81 -4.72
N ASN A 1118 -52.38 14.44 -4.60
CA ASN A 1118 -51.50 14.77 -5.73
C ASN A 1118 -50.72 13.55 -6.29
N GLY A 1119 -50.82 12.39 -5.65
CA GLY A 1119 -50.27 11.12 -6.09
C GLY A 1119 -48.76 10.92 -5.93
N GLN A 1120 -48.00 11.89 -5.41
CA GLN A 1120 -46.52 11.84 -5.39
C GLN A 1120 -45.87 12.08 -4.03
N PHE A 1121 -46.54 12.75 -3.09
CA PHE A 1121 -46.03 12.91 -1.74
C PHE A 1121 -46.19 11.63 -0.93
N ILE A 1122 -45.10 11.11 -0.35
CA ILE A 1122 -45.13 9.86 0.43
C ILE A 1122 -45.63 10.12 1.85
N GLN A 1123 -46.84 9.64 2.11
CA GLN A 1123 -47.54 9.78 3.40
C GLN A 1123 -47.11 8.67 4.38
N VAL A 1124 -46.21 9.02 5.29
CA VAL A 1124 -45.51 8.06 6.18
C VAL A 1124 -46.31 7.63 7.41
N TRP A 1125 -47.10 8.52 7.99
CA TRP A 1125 -47.66 8.34 9.34
C TRP A 1125 -48.62 7.15 9.48
N ASP A 1126 -49.42 6.85 8.47
CA ASP A 1126 -50.41 5.76 8.51
C ASP A 1126 -49.80 4.36 8.59
N ARG A 1127 -48.49 4.24 8.30
CA ARG A 1127 -47.73 2.98 8.45
C ARG A 1127 -46.76 3.00 9.62
N PHE A 1128 -46.01 4.09 9.78
CA PHE A 1128 -44.92 4.15 10.74
C PHE A 1128 -45.38 4.49 12.16
N ASN A 1129 -46.39 5.35 12.36
CA ASN A 1129 -46.87 5.65 13.73
C ASN A 1129 -47.43 4.41 14.47
N PRO A 1130 -48.25 3.52 13.85
CA PRO A 1130 -48.66 2.28 14.49
C PRO A 1130 -47.49 1.34 14.83
N ALA A 1131 -46.43 1.34 14.03
CA ALA A 1131 -45.24 0.53 14.28
C ALA A 1131 -44.40 1.09 15.43
N SER A 1132 -44.16 2.41 15.47
CA SER A 1132 -43.46 3.09 16.57
C SER A 1132 -44.10 2.78 17.92
N LEU A 1133 -45.44 2.86 18.02
CA LEU A 1133 -46.16 2.57 19.27
C LEU A 1133 -45.94 1.13 19.79
N VAL A 1134 -45.71 0.15 18.91
CA VAL A 1134 -45.40 -1.23 19.31
C VAL A 1134 -43.93 -1.41 19.67
N LEU A 1135 -43.01 -0.70 19.00
CA LEU A 1135 -41.58 -0.70 19.32
C LEU A 1135 -41.27 -0.02 20.66
N GLU A 1136 -41.96 1.08 20.98
CA GLU A 1136 -41.80 1.85 22.21
C GLU A 1136 -42.33 1.12 23.46
N GLY A 1137 -43.35 0.27 23.29
CA GLY A 1137 -43.98 -0.42 24.42
C GLY A 1137 -43.08 -1.45 25.10
N GLU A 1138 -43.43 -1.79 26.35
CA GLU A 1138 -42.81 -2.86 27.14
C GLU A 1138 -43.19 -4.28 26.65
N GLY A 1139 -43.65 -4.41 25.40
CA GLY A 1139 -43.93 -5.69 24.75
C GLY A 1139 -42.67 -6.49 24.49
N LYS A 1140 -42.82 -7.80 24.26
CA LYS A 1140 -41.67 -8.70 24.07
C LYS A 1140 -40.99 -8.48 22.73
N TYR A 1141 -39.74 -8.93 22.61
CA TYR A 1141 -39.00 -8.88 21.36
C TYR A 1141 -39.76 -9.56 20.20
N GLU A 1142 -40.44 -10.68 20.47
CA GLU A 1142 -41.25 -11.40 19.47
C GLU A 1142 -42.45 -10.58 18.97
N ASP A 1143 -43.05 -9.74 19.82
CA ASP A 1143 -44.15 -8.84 19.44
C ASP A 1143 -43.64 -7.72 18.51
N LYS A 1144 -42.48 -7.14 18.85
CA LYS A 1144 -41.78 -6.11 18.08
C LYS A 1144 -41.32 -6.65 16.72
N LEU A 1145 -40.70 -7.82 16.71
CA LEU A 1145 -40.34 -8.54 15.48
C LEU A 1145 -41.56 -8.84 14.61
N THR A 1146 -42.65 -9.33 15.20
CA THR A 1146 -43.90 -9.60 14.48
C THR A 1146 -44.50 -8.33 13.86
N CYS A 1147 -44.36 -7.17 14.52
CA CYS A 1147 -44.77 -5.88 13.97
C CYS A 1147 -43.94 -5.49 12.72
N ILE A 1148 -42.61 -5.56 12.81
CA ILE A 1148 -41.72 -5.20 11.69
C ILE A 1148 -41.86 -6.19 10.53
N MET A 1149 -42.00 -7.49 10.81
CA MET A 1149 -42.27 -8.50 9.79
C MET A 1149 -43.60 -8.26 9.06
N LYS A 1150 -44.66 -7.83 9.78
CA LYS A 1150 -45.93 -7.41 9.15
C LYS A 1150 -45.75 -6.16 8.30
N LEU A 1151 -45.02 -5.14 8.78
CA LEU A 1151 -44.72 -3.92 8.03
C LEU A 1151 -44.01 -4.26 6.70
N CYS A 1152 -42.92 -5.04 6.74
CA CYS A 1152 -42.20 -5.52 5.57
C CYS A 1152 -43.12 -6.29 4.59
N SER A 1153 -43.95 -7.20 5.09
CA SER A 1153 -44.84 -8.01 4.22
C SER A 1153 -45.91 -7.19 3.49
N ASN A 1154 -46.28 -6.01 4.00
CA ASN A 1154 -47.19 -5.09 3.31
C ASN A 1154 -46.47 -4.29 2.21
N LEU A 1155 -45.16 -4.09 2.32
CA LEU A 1155 -44.37 -3.26 1.40
C LEU A 1155 -43.94 -4.01 0.12
N ILE A 1156 -43.78 -5.33 0.19
CA ILE A 1156 -43.32 -6.16 -0.94
C ILE A 1156 -44.48 -6.92 -1.62
N GLU A 1157 -44.28 -7.31 -2.88
CA GLU A 1157 -45.15 -8.26 -3.59
C GLU A 1157 -44.57 -9.68 -3.50
N ARG A 1158 -45.46 -10.67 -3.37
CA ARG A 1158 -45.15 -12.08 -3.08
C ARG A 1158 -45.66 -12.96 -4.21
#